data_AF-A0A973PV71-F1
#
_entry.id   AF-A0A973PV71-F1
#
_cell.length_a   1.000
_cell.length_b   1.000
_cell.length_c   1.000
_cell.angle_alpha   90.00
_cell.angle_beta   90.00
_cell.angle_gamma   90.00
#
_symmetry.space_group_name_H-M   'P 1'
#
loop_
_entity.id
_entity.type
_entity.pdbx_description
1 polymer ?
#
loop_
_entity_poly.entity_id
_entity_poly.type
_entity_poly.pdbx_seq_one_letter_code
_entity_poly.pdbx_strand_id
1 'polypeptide(L)'
;MSSESSRSNPLASFGQNEWLVDELYQKYLQDPESVDKAWWNFFADYNPDYGPGRTPGKETAANGTAPAPAPKAVAAPPKPVDKPAAEKPKTPVPSGAEEVKLRGAAARTAVNMESSLTVPTATSVRAIPAKLLIDNRIVINNHLKRGRGGKVSFTHLIGFAIVKALKAMPEMNFSFTEVEGKPTLVKPEHVGFGLAIDVQKSNGERQLLVPSIKGAESMDFRQFWMAYEDVVRKARAGKLGVDDFAGTTISLTNPGTIGTVHSVPRLMPGQGTIIGVGAMEYPAEYQGASPDTLSRLAVSKVMTLTSTYDHRIIQGAQSGDFLRQIHRLLLGEDGFYDEIFEALRIPYEPVRWVQDVSASHDDDVSKSARVIELIHAYRVRGHLMAETDPLEYKQRKHPDLDIQSHGLTLWDLEREFATGGFGGRPLMKLREILGVLRDSYCRTVGIEYMHIQNPEERAWIQARVEKPHASPDRQEQLNILGRLNTAEAFETFLQTKFVGQKRFSLEGGESLIPLLDSVISDAAEEDLDEVVIGMAHRGRLNVLANIVGKSYGQIFGEFEGNIDPRTAHGSGDVKYHLGSTGTFTAPSGKTITASVVANPSHLEAVDPVLEGVVRAKQDLLERGEEGFTVLPVLVHGDAAFAGQGVVAETLNLSQLRGYRTGGSIHVVVNNQVGFTTSPASSRSSVYATDVARMIQAPIFHVNGDDPEAVVRVGQLAYEYRQAFRKDVVIDLICYRRR
;
A
#
# COMPACT_ATOMS: atom_id res chain seq x y z
N MET A 1 35.95 -15.51 -33.40
CA MET A 1 34.87 -14.79 -32.72
C MET A 1 33.56 -15.36 -33.20
N SER A 2 32.93 -16.24 -32.41
CA SER A 2 31.51 -16.63 -32.55
C SER A 2 31.05 -17.14 -31.18
N SER A 3 30.04 -16.48 -30.61
CA SER A 3 29.43 -16.78 -29.33
C SER A 3 28.28 -17.78 -29.51
N GLU A 4 28.34 -18.94 -28.87
CA GLU A 4 27.18 -19.83 -28.72
C GLU A 4 26.36 -19.42 -27.49
N SER A 5 25.14 -18.94 -27.74
CA SER A 5 24.11 -18.68 -26.74
C SER A 5 23.30 -19.95 -26.48
N SER A 6 23.21 -20.37 -25.22
CA SER A 6 22.27 -21.40 -24.74
C SER A 6 20.81 -20.97 -25.01
N ARG A 7 20.08 -21.76 -25.81
CA ARG A 7 18.64 -21.55 -26.07
C ARG A 7 17.81 -22.03 -24.87
N SER A 8 17.03 -21.14 -24.27
CA SER A 8 16.08 -21.40 -23.18
C SER A 8 14.73 -21.94 -23.71
N ASN A 9 14.04 -22.77 -22.92
CA ASN A 9 12.69 -23.27 -23.22
C ASN A 9 11.70 -22.08 -23.41
N PRO A 10 11.09 -21.91 -24.60
CA PRO A 10 10.18 -20.79 -24.90
C PRO A 10 8.95 -20.73 -23.98
N LEU A 11 8.48 -21.88 -23.48
CA LEU A 11 7.31 -21.98 -22.61
C LEU A 11 7.49 -21.28 -21.26
N ALA A 12 8.73 -21.23 -20.75
CA ALA A 12 9.02 -20.63 -19.45
C ALA A 12 8.66 -19.12 -19.39
N SER A 13 8.55 -18.46 -20.54
CA SER A 13 8.12 -17.06 -20.65
C SER A 13 6.64 -16.83 -20.35
N PHE A 14 5.82 -17.89 -20.38
CA PHE A 14 4.37 -17.83 -20.11
C PHE A 14 4.00 -18.12 -18.64
N GLY A 15 4.99 -18.43 -17.79
CA GLY A 15 4.83 -18.55 -16.34
C GLY A 15 3.72 -19.54 -15.94
N GLN A 16 2.75 -19.09 -15.15
CA GLN A 16 1.67 -19.95 -14.63
C GLN A 16 0.70 -20.47 -15.69
N ASN A 17 0.73 -19.92 -16.91
CA ASN A 17 -0.13 -20.31 -18.03
C ASN A 17 0.54 -21.32 -18.98
N GLU A 18 1.73 -21.84 -18.64
CA GLU A 18 2.46 -22.84 -19.44
C GLU A 18 1.60 -24.04 -19.81
N TRP A 19 0.83 -24.57 -18.86
CA TRP A 19 -0.06 -25.72 -19.09
C TRP A 19 -1.18 -25.45 -20.12
N LEU A 20 -1.66 -24.21 -20.22
CA LEU A 20 -2.71 -23.81 -21.15
C LEU A 20 -2.14 -23.68 -22.57
N VAL A 21 -0.91 -23.18 -22.70
CA VAL A 21 -0.21 -23.07 -23.98
C VAL A 21 0.14 -24.47 -24.51
N ASP A 22 0.53 -25.40 -23.64
CA ASP A 22 0.70 -26.81 -24.00
C ASP A 22 -0.62 -27.45 -24.45
N GLU A 23 -1.74 -27.18 -23.77
CA GLU A 23 -3.06 -27.67 -24.19
C GLU A 23 -3.48 -27.11 -25.57
N LEU A 24 -3.22 -25.82 -25.81
CA LEU A 24 -3.45 -25.17 -27.10
C LEU A 24 -2.54 -25.74 -28.20
N TYR A 25 -1.29 -26.09 -27.88
CA TYR A 25 -0.39 -26.75 -28.83
C TYR A 25 -0.88 -28.15 -29.18
N GLN A 26 -1.37 -28.93 -28.21
CA GLN A 26 -1.95 -30.25 -28.47
C GLN A 26 -3.21 -30.16 -29.35
N LYS A 27 -4.05 -29.13 -29.16
CA LYS A 27 -5.19 -28.85 -30.04
C LYS A 27 -4.75 -28.46 -31.44
N TYR A 28 -3.73 -27.61 -31.57
CA TYR A 28 -3.15 -27.19 -32.85
C TYR A 28 -2.58 -28.38 -33.66
N LEU A 29 -1.95 -29.35 -32.99
CA LEU A 29 -1.44 -30.58 -33.64
C LEU A 29 -2.57 -31.51 -34.15
N GLN A 30 -3.73 -31.49 -33.51
CA GLN A 30 -4.89 -32.30 -33.91
C GLN A 30 -5.70 -31.63 -35.03
N ASP A 31 -5.95 -30.32 -34.90
CA ASP A 31 -6.61 -29.49 -35.90
C ASP A 31 -6.17 -28.02 -35.73
N PRO A 32 -5.36 -27.48 -36.66
CA PRO A 32 -4.90 -26.09 -36.61
C PRO A 32 -6.05 -25.06 -36.56
N GLU A 33 -7.21 -25.34 -37.17
CA GLU A 33 -8.35 -24.41 -37.18
C GLU A 33 -9.10 -24.37 -35.83
N SER A 34 -8.85 -25.32 -34.93
CA SER A 34 -9.39 -25.34 -33.57
C SER A 34 -8.72 -24.33 -32.63
N VAL A 35 -7.66 -23.66 -33.08
CA VAL A 35 -6.85 -22.70 -32.32
C VAL A 35 -6.80 -21.36 -33.07
N ASP A 36 -6.89 -20.25 -32.33
CA ASP A 36 -6.85 -18.90 -32.89
C ASP A 36 -5.57 -18.68 -33.75
N LYS A 37 -5.76 -18.08 -34.93
CA LYS A 37 -4.71 -17.83 -35.92
C LYS A 37 -3.52 -17.03 -35.39
N ALA A 38 -3.72 -16.23 -34.33
CA ALA A 38 -2.63 -15.52 -33.67
C ALA A 38 -1.55 -16.46 -33.09
N TRP A 39 -1.90 -17.71 -32.79
CA TRP A 39 -0.98 -18.71 -32.21
C TRP A 39 -0.25 -19.57 -33.25
N TRP A 40 -0.67 -19.53 -34.52
CA TRP A 40 -0.16 -20.44 -35.54
C TRP A 40 1.33 -20.25 -35.80
N ASN A 41 1.79 -19.00 -35.90
CA ASN A 41 3.21 -18.71 -36.11
C ASN A 41 4.05 -19.17 -34.91
N PHE A 42 3.52 -19.03 -33.69
CA PHE A 42 4.21 -19.48 -32.48
C PHE A 42 4.32 -21.01 -32.43
N PHE A 43 3.24 -21.74 -32.76
CA PHE A 43 3.23 -23.21 -32.72
C PHE A 43 3.91 -23.87 -33.93
N ALA A 44 3.97 -23.19 -35.08
CA ALA A 44 4.73 -23.67 -36.24
C ALA A 44 6.23 -23.78 -35.95
N ASP A 45 6.76 -22.90 -35.09
CA ASP A 45 8.18 -22.84 -34.71
C ASP A 45 8.47 -23.53 -33.36
N TYR A 46 7.46 -24.10 -32.70
CA TYR A 46 7.58 -24.72 -31.38
C TYR A 46 7.96 -26.21 -31.47
N ASN A 47 9.05 -26.61 -30.78
CA ASN A 47 9.56 -27.98 -30.75
C ASN A 47 9.73 -28.46 -29.28
N PRO A 48 8.93 -29.43 -28.81
CA PRO A 48 8.86 -29.82 -27.39
C PRO A 48 10.02 -30.72 -26.90
N ASP A 49 10.98 -31.11 -27.74
CA ASP A 49 12.00 -32.13 -27.44
C ASP A 49 13.17 -31.69 -26.52
N TYR A 50 12.99 -30.68 -25.66
CA TYR A 50 13.97 -30.30 -24.64
C TYR A 50 13.54 -30.74 -23.24
N GLY A 51 13.80 -32.01 -22.90
CA GLY A 51 13.71 -32.57 -21.54
C GLY A 51 14.03 -34.08 -21.48
N PRO A 52 14.73 -34.61 -20.46
CA PRO A 52 15.27 -35.97 -20.52
C PRO A 52 14.23 -37.05 -20.18
N GLY A 53 13.95 -37.90 -21.16
CA GLY A 53 13.89 -39.36 -20.98
C GLY A 53 12.53 -40.02 -20.71
N ARG A 54 12.02 -40.72 -21.73
CA ARG A 54 11.31 -42.01 -21.56
C ARG A 54 11.34 -42.82 -22.87
N THR A 55 12.13 -43.90 -22.87
CA THR A 55 12.11 -44.97 -23.88
C THR A 55 10.93 -45.92 -23.66
N PRO A 56 10.43 -46.61 -24.70
CA PRO A 56 10.88 -48.00 -24.93
C PRO A 56 10.94 -48.48 -26.40
N GLY A 57 11.94 -49.31 -26.72
CA GLY A 57 11.72 -50.58 -27.44
C GLY A 57 11.96 -50.69 -28.96
N LYS A 58 13.10 -51.34 -29.28
CA LYS A 58 13.31 -52.47 -30.23
C LYS A 58 13.47 -52.29 -31.76
N GLU A 59 14.38 -53.16 -32.25
CA GLU A 59 14.65 -53.70 -33.62
C GLU A 59 15.54 -52.86 -34.56
N THR A 60 16.84 -53.15 -34.73
CA THR A 60 17.59 -54.23 -35.44
C THR A 60 17.65 -54.15 -36.97
N ALA A 61 18.85 -53.87 -37.51
CA ALA A 61 19.57 -54.54 -38.64
C ALA A 61 20.73 -53.60 -39.08
N ALA A 62 22.04 -53.89 -38.97
CA ALA A 62 22.91 -55.01 -39.37
C ALA A 62 23.66 -54.79 -40.71
N ASN A 63 24.96 -55.13 -40.68
CA ASN A 63 25.99 -55.33 -41.73
C ASN A 63 27.00 -54.18 -41.92
N GLY A 64 28.32 -54.37 -41.92
CA GLY A 64 29.26 -55.51 -41.77
C GLY A 64 30.67 -54.90 -41.53
N THR A 65 31.80 -55.55 -41.25
CA THR A 65 32.33 -56.92 -41.38
C THR A 65 33.65 -56.96 -40.60
N ALA A 66 33.98 -58.11 -39.99
CA ALA A 66 35.29 -58.44 -39.38
C ALA A 66 36.22 -59.14 -40.44
N PRO A 67 37.51 -59.52 -40.20
CA PRO A 67 38.03 -60.20 -38.99
C PRO A 67 39.46 -59.86 -38.49
N ALA A 68 39.79 -60.45 -37.33
CA ALA A 68 41.01 -60.44 -36.47
C ALA A 68 42.33 -60.92 -37.18
N PRO A 69 43.57 -60.87 -36.60
CA PRO A 69 43.93 -61.21 -35.20
C PRO A 69 45.03 -60.38 -34.48
N ALA A 70 45.16 -60.64 -33.17
CA ALA A 70 46.08 -60.02 -32.21
C ALA A 70 47.58 -60.38 -32.41
N PRO A 71 48.52 -59.59 -31.81
CA PRO A 71 49.27 -60.16 -30.67
C PRO A 71 49.66 -59.17 -29.54
N LYS A 72 49.65 -59.76 -28.32
CA LYS A 72 50.52 -59.62 -27.13
C LYS A 72 51.04 -58.27 -26.62
N ALA A 73 50.88 -58.14 -25.29
CA ALA A 73 51.27 -57.07 -24.39
C ALA A 73 52.78 -56.88 -24.19
N VAL A 74 53.17 -55.62 -23.94
CA VAL A 74 54.40 -55.21 -23.25
C VAL A 74 54.04 -54.21 -22.14
N ALA A 75 54.66 -54.40 -20.99
CA ALA A 75 54.34 -53.79 -19.70
C ALA A 75 54.66 -52.29 -19.60
N ALA A 76 53.85 -51.57 -18.81
CA ALA A 76 54.11 -50.21 -18.34
C ALA A 76 54.55 -50.22 -16.84
N PRO A 77 55.31 -49.22 -16.36
CA PRO A 77 55.94 -49.23 -15.04
C PRO A 77 54.94 -48.98 -13.89
N PRO A 78 55.29 -49.35 -12.63
CA PRO A 78 54.37 -49.30 -11.51
C PRO A 78 54.09 -47.87 -11.01
N LYS A 79 52.83 -47.65 -10.61
CA LYS A 79 52.37 -46.45 -9.87
C LYS A 79 53.02 -46.39 -8.47
N PRO A 80 53.28 -45.19 -7.92
CA PRO A 80 53.72 -45.03 -6.54
C PRO A 80 52.66 -45.55 -5.57
N VAL A 81 53.13 -46.23 -4.53
CA VAL A 81 52.33 -46.73 -3.41
C VAL A 81 51.93 -45.56 -2.52
N ASP A 82 50.63 -45.30 -2.39
CA ASP A 82 50.09 -44.39 -1.39
C ASP A 82 50.37 -44.94 0.02
N LYS A 83 50.93 -44.07 0.88
CA LYS A 83 51.05 -44.33 2.32
C LYS A 83 49.63 -44.51 2.91
N PRO A 84 49.41 -45.47 3.83
CA PRO A 84 48.13 -45.58 4.51
C PRO A 84 47.90 -44.34 5.38
N ALA A 85 46.78 -43.65 5.15
CA ALA A 85 46.28 -42.63 6.05
C ALA A 85 45.97 -43.28 7.40
N ALA A 86 46.48 -42.70 8.49
CA ALA A 86 46.18 -43.15 9.84
C ALA A 86 44.67 -43.10 10.10
N GLU A 87 44.09 -44.23 10.49
CA GLU A 87 42.72 -44.29 11.00
C GLU A 87 42.58 -43.36 12.22
N LYS A 88 41.69 -42.37 12.12
CA LYS A 88 41.29 -41.57 13.28
C LYS A 88 40.65 -42.52 14.32
N PRO A 89 41.01 -42.42 15.61
CA PRO A 89 40.46 -43.30 16.64
C PRO A 89 38.93 -43.14 16.70
N LYS A 90 38.21 -44.26 16.62
CA LYS A 90 36.77 -44.31 16.84
C LYS A 90 36.49 -44.07 18.32
N THR A 91 35.99 -42.88 18.65
CA THR A 91 35.49 -42.60 20.00
C THR A 91 34.31 -43.54 20.29
N PRO A 92 34.37 -44.42 21.29
CA PRO A 92 33.25 -45.29 21.61
C PRO A 92 32.06 -44.47 22.13
N VAL A 93 30.85 -44.76 21.63
CA VAL A 93 29.60 -44.19 22.17
C VAL A 93 29.39 -44.75 23.59
N PRO A 94 29.01 -43.94 24.59
CA PRO A 94 28.78 -44.42 25.96
C PRO A 94 27.78 -45.58 26.05
N SER A 95 28.05 -46.56 26.91
CA SER A 95 27.17 -47.71 27.15
C SER A 95 25.77 -47.25 27.58
N GLY A 96 24.74 -47.68 26.85
CA GLY A 96 23.34 -47.33 27.08
C GLY A 96 22.81 -46.13 26.28
N ALA A 97 23.65 -45.46 25.48
CA ALA A 97 23.21 -44.38 24.60
C ALA A 97 22.78 -44.91 23.21
N GLU A 98 21.72 -44.32 22.67
CA GLU A 98 21.23 -44.60 21.31
C GLU A 98 22.13 -43.93 20.26
N GLU A 99 22.62 -44.68 19.28
CA GLU A 99 23.40 -44.15 18.15
C GLU A 99 22.48 -43.69 17.02
N VAL A 100 22.32 -42.36 16.88
CA VAL A 100 21.59 -41.76 15.76
C VAL A 100 22.56 -41.12 14.78
N LYS A 101 22.63 -41.65 13.55
CA LYS A 101 23.48 -41.09 12.48
C LYS A 101 22.84 -39.83 11.92
N LEU A 102 23.59 -38.72 11.94
CA LEU A 102 23.18 -37.47 11.29
C LEU A 102 23.10 -37.68 9.76
N ARG A 103 22.01 -37.24 9.14
CA ARG A 103 21.78 -37.32 7.69
C ARG A 103 21.31 -35.97 7.14
N GLY A 104 21.41 -35.80 5.83
CA GLY A 104 20.91 -34.61 5.12
C GLY A 104 21.45 -33.29 5.70
N ALA A 105 20.54 -32.39 6.10
CA ALA A 105 20.86 -31.07 6.61
C ALA A 105 21.68 -31.09 7.92
N ALA A 106 21.43 -32.04 8.83
CA ALA A 106 22.17 -32.14 10.09
C ALA A 106 23.63 -32.55 9.84
N ALA A 107 23.87 -33.49 8.92
CA ALA A 107 25.22 -33.86 8.49
C ALA A 107 25.94 -32.68 7.79
N ARG A 108 25.22 -31.93 6.94
CA ARG A 108 25.77 -30.73 6.31
C ARG A 108 26.13 -29.65 7.31
N THR A 109 25.32 -29.47 8.36
CA THR A 109 25.59 -28.53 9.45
C THR A 109 26.87 -28.91 10.18
N ALA A 110 27.09 -30.20 10.47
CA ALA A 110 28.33 -30.66 11.09
C ALA A 110 29.57 -30.32 10.23
N VAL A 111 29.52 -30.58 8.92
CA VAL A 111 30.60 -30.21 7.97
C VAL A 111 30.84 -28.69 7.97
N ASN A 112 29.78 -27.89 7.96
CA ASN A 112 29.88 -26.44 8.01
C ASN A 112 30.51 -25.95 9.32
N MET A 113 30.14 -26.55 10.45
CA MET A 113 30.70 -26.20 11.76
C MET A 113 32.19 -26.55 11.86
N GLU A 114 32.61 -27.71 11.36
CA GLU A 114 34.03 -28.07 11.26
C GLU A 114 34.80 -27.07 10.38
N SER A 115 34.24 -26.68 9.24
CA SER A 115 34.85 -25.69 8.35
C SER A 115 34.99 -24.31 9.01
N SER A 116 34.00 -23.90 9.81
CA SER A 116 34.02 -22.63 10.55
C SER A 116 35.13 -22.53 11.61
N LEU A 117 35.75 -23.66 12.01
CA LEU A 117 36.87 -23.65 12.97
C LEU A 117 38.13 -22.98 12.41
N THR A 118 38.23 -22.91 11.08
CA THR A 118 39.37 -22.32 10.37
C THR A 118 39.32 -20.78 10.31
N VAL A 119 38.19 -20.18 10.67
CA VAL A 119 37.99 -18.72 10.62
C VAL A 119 38.27 -18.13 12.01
N PRO A 120 39.40 -17.44 12.21
CA PRO A 120 39.69 -16.75 13.46
C PRO A 120 38.76 -15.53 13.58
N THR A 121 37.76 -15.66 14.44
CA THR A 121 36.73 -14.63 14.63
C THR A 121 37.02 -13.77 15.84
N ALA A 122 36.62 -12.51 15.74
CA ALA A 122 36.44 -11.61 16.88
C ALA A 122 35.03 -11.01 16.83
N THR A 123 34.56 -10.47 17.95
CA THR A 123 33.20 -9.96 18.06
C THR A 123 33.17 -8.59 18.73
N SER A 124 32.56 -7.64 18.04
CA SER A 124 32.18 -6.34 18.61
C SER A 124 30.72 -6.37 19.00
N VAL A 125 30.37 -5.65 20.07
CA VAL A 125 29.00 -5.57 20.60
C VAL A 125 28.62 -4.11 20.81
N ARG A 126 27.40 -3.74 20.44
CA ARG A 126 26.84 -2.40 20.68
C ARG A 126 25.38 -2.49 21.10
N ALA A 127 25.03 -1.84 22.20
CA ALA A 127 23.64 -1.58 22.57
C ALA A 127 23.11 -0.39 21.78
N ILE A 128 21.91 -0.51 21.22
CA ILE A 128 21.26 0.51 20.40
C ILE A 128 19.84 0.76 20.93
N PRO A 129 19.42 2.01 21.14
CA PRO A 129 18.04 2.32 21.51
C PRO A 129 17.07 1.90 20.39
N ALA A 130 16.00 1.19 20.75
CA ALA A 130 15.02 0.68 19.80
C ALA A 130 13.79 1.60 19.65
N LYS A 131 13.71 2.71 20.40
CA LYS A 131 12.51 3.57 20.46
C LYS A 131 12.09 4.09 19.09
N LEU A 132 12.99 4.76 18.37
CA LEU A 132 12.67 5.33 17.06
C LEU A 132 12.31 4.23 16.05
N LEU A 133 13.04 3.12 16.08
CA LEU A 133 12.79 1.95 15.26
C LEU A 133 11.37 1.38 15.50
N ILE A 134 10.95 1.26 16.76
CA ILE A 134 9.60 0.81 17.14
C ILE A 134 8.55 1.80 16.65
N ASP A 135 8.74 3.10 16.89
CA ASP A 135 7.76 4.13 16.57
C ASP A 135 7.53 4.24 15.05
N ASN A 136 8.60 4.33 14.26
CA ASN A 136 8.49 4.40 12.81
C ASN A 136 7.92 3.11 12.22
N ARG A 137 8.27 1.94 12.76
CA ARG A 137 7.65 0.68 12.34
C ARG A 137 6.15 0.63 12.61
N ILE A 138 5.66 1.23 13.70
CA ILE A 138 4.23 1.35 13.98
C ILE A 138 3.57 2.24 12.93
N VAL A 139 4.15 3.40 12.62
CA VAL A 139 3.62 4.32 11.59
C VAL A 139 3.54 3.63 10.23
N ILE A 140 4.63 2.98 9.80
CA ILE A 140 4.70 2.22 8.54
C ILE A 140 3.59 1.16 8.48
N ASN A 141 3.48 0.31 9.51
CA ASN A 141 2.50 -0.78 9.49
C ASN A 141 1.06 -0.29 9.60
N ASN A 142 0.81 0.83 10.28
CA ASN A 142 -0.52 1.44 10.33
C ASN A 142 -0.94 1.95 8.95
N HIS A 143 -0.01 2.54 8.18
CA HIS A 143 -0.28 2.93 6.80
C HIS A 143 -0.49 1.71 5.90
N LEU A 144 0.39 0.71 5.94
CA LEU A 144 0.27 -0.51 5.12
C LEU A 144 -1.02 -1.29 5.40
N LYS A 145 -1.49 -1.33 6.65
CA LYS A 145 -2.75 -1.97 7.02
C LYS A 145 -3.97 -1.33 6.33
N ARG A 146 -3.89 -0.05 5.97
CA ARG A 146 -4.98 0.71 5.31
C ARG A 146 -4.85 0.81 3.81
N GLY A 147 -3.64 0.73 3.28
CA GLY A 147 -3.39 0.69 1.84
C GLY A 147 -3.39 -0.74 1.31
N ARG A 148 -2.36 -1.07 0.53
CA ARG A 148 -2.22 -2.33 -0.22
C ARG A 148 -1.86 -3.55 0.63
N GLY A 149 -1.85 -3.44 1.95
CA GLY A 149 -1.49 -4.51 2.88
C GLY A 149 0.02 -4.72 3.04
N GLY A 150 0.38 -5.83 3.71
CA GLY A 150 1.75 -6.19 4.05
C GLY A 150 2.16 -5.75 5.47
N LYS A 151 3.33 -6.23 5.91
CA LYS A 151 3.86 -5.94 7.24
C LYS A 151 5.38 -5.83 7.21
N VAL A 152 5.89 -4.68 7.64
CA VAL A 152 7.32 -4.47 7.85
C VAL A 152 7.73 -5.00 9.23
N SER A 153 8.76 -5.84 9.25
CA SER A 153 9.37 -6.40 10.46
C SER A 153 10.56 -5.55 10.91
N PHE A 154 11.04 -5.76 12.13
CA PHE A 154 12.27 -5.12 12.59
C PHE A 154 13.49 -5.56 11.78
N THR A 155 13.53 -6.82 11.34
CA THR A 155 14.65 -7.34 10.55
C THR A 155 14.70 -6.77 9.14
N HIS A 156 13.58 -6.31 8.56
CA HIS A 156 13.61 -5.56 7.30
C HIS A 156 14.37 -4.24 7.48
N LEU A 157 14.02 -3.49 8.53
CA LEU A 157 14.63 -2.19 8.81
C LEU A 157 16.11 -2.33 9.20
N ILE A 158 16.44 -3.29 10.07
CA ILE A 158 17.83 -3.56 10.47
C ILE A 158 18.64 -4.10 9.29
N GLY A 159 18.09 -5.01 8.49
CA GLY A 159 18.75 -5.55 7.31
C GLY A 159 19.06 -4.46 6.28
N PHE A 160 18.11 -3.56 6.02
CA PHE A 160 18.33 -2.42 5.14
C PHE A 160 19.37 -1.43 5.71
N ALA A 161 19.36 -1.19 7.02
CA ALA A 161 20.40 -0.38 7.68
C ALA A 161 21.81 -0.99 7.52
N ILE A 162 21.94 -2.32 7.58
CA ILE A 162 23.21 -3.02 7.31
C ILE A 162 23.64 -2.81 5.86
N VAL A 163 22.74 -3.02 4.90
CA VAL A 163 23.03 -2.81 3.46
C VAL A 163 23.45 -1.36 3.19
N LYS A 164 22.80 -0.38 3.84
CA LYS A 164 23.18 1.03 3.76
C LYS A 164 24.54 1.32 4.39
N ALA A 165 24.80 0.77 5.57
CA ALA A 165 26.10 0.92 6.24
C ALA A 165 27.24 0.34 5.39
N LEU A 166 27.01 -0.75 4.64
CA LEU A 166 27.99 -1.33 3.72
C LEU A 166 28.36 -0.42 2.55
N LYS A 167 27.49 0.51 2.15
CA LYS A 167 27.87 1.52 1.14
C LYS A 167 28.95 2.47 1.66
N ALA A 168 28.90 2.80 2.95
CA ALA A 168 29.89 3.64 3.61
C ALA A 168 31.14 2.85 4.04
N MET A 169 30.98 1.57 4.36
CA MET A 169 32.05 0.69 4.87
C MET A 169 32.09 -0.64 4.09
N PRO A 170 32.47 -0.62 2.80
CA PRO A 170 32.47 -1.81 1.95
C PRO A 170 33.42 -2.91 2.45
N GLU A 171 34.43 -2.56 3.24
CA GLU A 171 35.38 -3.51 3.84
C GLU A 171 34.72 -4.57 4.72
N MET A 172 33.56 -4.26 5.30
CA MET A 172 32.80 -5.21 6.12
C MET A 172 32.11 -6.30 5.28
N ASN A 173 32.07 -6.14 3.95
CA ASN A 173 31.53 -7.10 2.98
C ASN A 173 32.61 -8.02 2.38
N PHE A 174 33.90 -7.77 2.64
CA PHE A 174 35.00 -8.54 2.06
C PHE A 174 35.18 -9.89 2.77
N SER A 175 35.87 -10.83 2.14
CA SER A 175 36.15 -12.14 2.74
C SER A 175 37.61 -12.58 2.53
N PHE A 176 38.06 -13.48 3.38
CA PHE A 176 39.40 -14.06 3.29
C PHE A 176 39.39 -15.35 2.48
N THR A 177 40.39 -15.53 1.63
CA THR A 177 40.69 -16.82 0.98
C THR A 177 42.20 -17.00 0.82
N GLU A 178 42.61 -18.18 0.35
CA GLU A 178 43.97 -18.42 -0.12
C GLU A 178 43.95 -18.72 -1.61
N VAL A 179 44.70 -17.93 -2.39
CA VAL A 179 44.92 -18.18 -3.81
C VAL A 179 46.38 -18.58 -3.97
N GLU A 180 46.64 -19.77 -4.51
CA GLU A 180 47.99 -20.33 -4.66
C GLU A 180 48.79 -20.36 -3.33
N GLY A 181 48.10 -20.64 -2.22
CA GLY A 181 48.69 -20.68 -0.87
C GLY A 181 49.06 -19.30 -0.29
N LYS A 182 48.62 -18.21 -0.93
CA LYS A 182 48.85 -16.84 -0.44
C LYS A 182 47.56 -16.26 0.16
N PRO A 183 47.64 -15.69 1.39
CA PRO A 183 46.55 -14.93 1.99
C PRO A 183 46.02 -13.86 1.05
N THR A 184 44.74 -13.92 0.70
CA THR A 184 44.11 -13.05 -0.30
C THR A 184 42.80 -12.48 0.22
N LEU A 185 42.64 -11.16 0.06
CA LEU A 185 41.41 -10.44 0.35
C LEU A 185 40.50 -10.47 -0.88
N VAL A 186 39.30 -11.04 -0.74
CA VAL A 186 38.27 -11.07 -1.77
C VAL A 186 37.35 -9.86 -1.59
N LYS A 187 37.25 -9.05 -2.64
CA LYS A 187 36.33 -7.91 -2.72
C LYS A 187 35.18 -8.26 -3.67
N PRO A 188 34.03 -8.75 -3.16
CA PRO A 188 32.89 -9.07 -4.01
C PRO A 188 32.35 -7.79 -4.68
N GLU A 189 31.85 -7.95 -5.91
CA GLU A 189 31.23 -6.87 -6.69
C GLU A 189 29.90 -6.39 -6.08
N HIS A 190 29.13 -7.33 -5.51
CA HIS A 190 27.80 -7.10 -4.97
C HIS A 190 27.68 -7.48 -3.49
N VAL A 191 26.66 -6.93 -2.82
CA VAL A 191 26.25 -7.37 -1.48
C VAL A 191 25.30 -8.54 -1.63
N GLY A 192 25.79 -9.73 -1.26
CA GLY A 192 24.97 -10.91 -1.05
C GLY A 192 24.47 -10.96 0.39
N PHE A 193 23.29 -10.37 0.65
CA PHE A 193 22.73 -10.26 1.99
C PHE A 193 22.06 -11.56 2.42
N GLY A 194 22.74 -12.33 3.27
CA GLY A 194 22.25 -13.58 3.84
C GLY A 194 21.23 -13.34 4.95
N LEU A 195 20.12 -14.04 4.90
CA LEU A 195 19.06 -13.94 5.90
C LEU A 195 18.88 -15.28 6.61
N ALA A 196 19.15 -15.34 7.90
CA ALA A 196 18.87 -16.54 8.68
C ALA A 196 17.36 -16.69 8.94
N ILE A 197 16.78 -17.76 8.42
CA ILE A 197 15.38 -18.12 8.54
C ILE A 197 15.29 -19.43 9.30
N ASP A 198 14.62 -19.39 10.44
CA ASP A 198 14.24 -20.59 11.18
C ASP A 198 12.95 -21.17 10.57
N VAL A 199 13.05 -22.37 10.01
CA VAL A 199 11.94 -23.10 9.41
C VAL A 199 11.59 -24.30 10.30
N GLN A 200 10.35 -24.33 10.78
CA GLN A 200 9.81 -25.47 11.51
C GLN A 200 9.15 -26.43 10.52
N LYS A 201 9.60 -27.69 10.51
CA LYS A 201 9.02 -28.77 9.71
C LYS A 201 7.79 -29.34 10.40
N SER A 202 6.96 -30.05 9.64
CA SER A 202 5.74 -30.71 10.13
C SER A 202 5.98 -31.75 11.23
N ASN A 203 7.18 -32.33 11.30
CA ASN A 203 7.63 -33.25 12.35
C ASN A 203 8.11 -32.56 13.63
N GLY A 204 8.02 -31.22 13.71
CA GLY A 204 8.49 -30.41 14.84
C GLY A 204 9.99 -30.07 14.81
N GLU A 205 10.78 -30.62 13.88
CA GLU A 205 12.19 -30.27 13.73
C GLU A 205 12.36 -28.83 13.23
N ARG A 206 13.32 -28.11 13.82
CA ARG A 206 13.72 -26.78 13.38
C ARG A 206 14.97 -26.87 12.50
N GLN A 207 14.97 -26.14 11.40
CA GLN A 207 16.09 -26.05 10.50
C GLN A 207 16.39 -24.57 10.20
N LEU A 208 17.63 -24.16 10.46
CA LEU A 208 18.11 -22.84 10.09
C LEU A 208 18.62 -22.86 8.64
N LEU A 209 18.08 -21.96 7.82
CA LEU A 209 18.49 -21.74 6.43
C LEU A 209 18.99 -20.31 6.27
N VAL A 210 20.04 -20.10 5.48
CA VAL A 210 20.60 -18.77 5.21
C VAL A 210 20.64 -18.50 3.71
N PRO A 211 19.49 -18.33 3.05
CA PRO A 211 19.45 -17.84 1.67
C PRO A 211 19.93 -16.38 1.57
N SER A 212 20.34 -15.95 0.38
CA SER A 212 20.95 -14.66 0.14
C SER A 212 20.21 -13.84 -0.92
N ILE A 213 19.88 -12.61 -0.55
CA ILE A 213 19.37 -11.56 -1.44
C ILE A 213 20.57 -10.99 -2.21
N LYS A 214 20.52 -11.03 -3.54
CA LYS A 214 21.63 -10.59 -4.42
C LYS A 214 21.52 -9.11 -4.76
N GLY A 215 22.65 -8.44 -4.94
CA GLY A 215 22.70 -7.05 -5.42
C GLY A 215 21.97 -6.06 -4.49
N ALA A 216 21.95 -6.35 -3.18
CA ALA A 216 21.13 -5.60 -2.23
C ALA A 216 21.50 -4.11 -2.15
N GLU A 217 22.74 -3.75 -2.46
CA GLU A 217 23.22 -2.37 -2.51
C GLU A 217 22.52 -1.51 -3.58
N SER A 218 21.98 -2.12 -4.62
CA SER A 218 21.29 -1.41 -5.70
C SER A 218 19.80 -1.18 -5.42
N MET A 219 19.26 -1.78 -4.36
CA MET A 219 17.83 -1.76 -4.06
C MET A 219 17.43 -0.53 -3.23
N ASP A 220 16.27 0.05 -3.56
CA ASP A 220 15.51 0.86 -2.60
C ASP A 220 14.88 -0.02 -1.50
N PHE A 221 14.27 0.60 -0.48
CA PHE A 221 13.69 -0.17 0.62
C PHE A 221 12.55 -1.10 0.19
N ARG A 222 11.72 -0.67 -0.78
CA ARG A 222 10.58 -1.47 -1.25
C ARG A 222 11.06 -2.70 -2.02
N GLN A 223 12.02 -2.53 -2.91
CA GLN A 223 12.68 -3.61 -3.65
C GLN A 223 13.36 -4.59 -2.69
N PHE A 224 14.11 -4.09 -1.71
CA PHE A 224 14.75 -4.91 -0.69
C PHE A 224 13.71 -5.72 0.11
N TRP A 225 12.63 -5.06 0.56
CA TRP A 225 11.56 -5.72 1.30
C TRP A 225 10.85 -6.79 0.46
N MET A 226 10.54 -6.53 -0.81
CA MET A 226 9.92 -7.52 -1.70
C MET A 226 10.84 -8.72 -1.97
N ALA A 227 12.14 -8.48 -2.19
CA ALA A 227 13.12 -9.54 -2.35
C ALA A 227 13.28 -10.38 -1.08
N TYR A 228 13.28 -9.73 0.09
CA TYR A 228 13.29 -10.38 1.39
C TYR A 228 12.07 -11.30 1.56
N GLU A 229 10.86 -10.82 1.27
CA GLU A 229 9.63 -11.62 1.40
C GLU A 229 9.57 -12.77 0.39
N ASP A 230 10.10 -12.60 -0.82
CA ASP A 230 10.22 -13.70 -1.79
C ASP A 230 11.10 -14.84 -1.24
N VAL A 231 12.26 -14.49 -0.69
CA VAL A 231 13.17 -15.46 -0.07
C VAL A 231 12.52 -16.15 1.13
N VAL A 232 11.83 -15.41 2.01
CA VAL A 232 11.11 -15.99 3.15
C VAL A 232 9.98 -16.93 2.70
N ARG A 233 9.22 -16.54 1.68
CA ARG A 233 8.15 -17.37 1.12
C ARG A 233 8.70 -18.65 0.50
N LYS A 234 9.80 -18.57 -0.27
CA LYS A 234 10.48 -19.75 -0.82
C LYS A 234 11.00 -20.67 0.28
N ALA A 235 11.62 -20.12 1.33
CA ALA A 235 12.13 -20.88 2.47
C ALA A 235 11.02 -21.67 3.18
N ARG A 236 9.91 -20.99 3.51
CA ARG A 236 8.76 -21.61 4.19
C ARG A 236 8.03 -22.63 3.31
N ALA A 237 8.01 -22.41 2.00
CA ALA A 237 7.43 -23.35 1.04
C ALA A 237 8.36 -24.51 0.66
N GLY A 238 9.60 -24.54 1.18
CA GLY A 238 10.59 -25.56 0.83
C GLY A 238 11.06 -25.50 -0.63
N LYS A 239 11.01 -24.32 -1.26
CA LYS A 239 11.31 -24.09 -2.68
C LYS A 239 12.67 -23.42 -2.93
N LEU A 240 13.57 -23.42 -1.94
CA LEU A 240 14.92 -22.86 -2.12
C LEU A 240 15.79 -23.81 -2.96
N GLY A 241 16.44 -23.26 -3.97
CA GLY A 241 17.46 -23.93 -4.79
C GLY A 241 18.87 -23.72 -4.25
N VAL A 242 19.87 -24.31 -4.90
CA VAL A 242 21.29 -24.16 -4.53
C VAL A 242 21.77 -22.71 -4.71
N ASP A 243 21.34 -22.05 -5.79
CA ASP A 243 21.74 -20.68 -6.12
C ASP A 243 21.26 -19.65 -5.09
N ASP A 244 20.16 -19.94 -4.38
CA ASP A 244 19.67 -19.07 -3.31
C ASP A 244 20.70 -18.94 -2.17
N PHE A 245 21.56 -19.95 -1.95
CA PHE A 245 22.58 -19.95 -0.91
C PHE A 245 23.96 -19.42 -1.38
N ALA A 246 24.19 -19.39 -2.69
CA ALA A 246 25.48 -19.01 -3.27
C ALA A 246 25.79 -17.51 -3.09
N GLY A 247 27.07 -17.12 -3.09
CA GLY A 247 27.45 -15.69 -3.12
C GLY A 247 27.00 -14.85 -1.92
N THR A 248 26.74 -15.48 -0.77
CA THR A 248 26.44 -14.73 0.47
C THR A 248 27.73 -14.10 0.99
N THR A 249 27.75 -12.78 1.22
CA THR A 249 28.95 -12.04 1.63
C THR A 249 28.89 -11.57 3.08
N ILE A 250 27.69 -11.19 3.53
CA ILE A 250 27.34 -10.83 4.91
C ILE A 250 26.04 -11.55 5.29
N SER A 251 25.79 -11.81 6.57
CA SER A 251 24.48 -12.33 6.97
C SER A 251 23.92 -11.70 8.25
N LEU A 252 22.60 -11.73 8.36
CA LEU A 252 21.83 -11.30 9.51
C LEU A 252 21.18 -12.51 10.19
N THR A 253 21.37 -12.62 11.51
CA THR A 253 20.68 -13.60 12.36
C THR A 253 19.93 -12.91 13.49
N ASN A 254 18.72 -13.39 13.81
CA ASN A 254 17.85 -12.77 14.81
C ASN A 254 17.36 -13.76 15.89
N PRO A 255 18.25 -14.16 16.81
CA PRO A 255 17.87 -14.94 17.99
C PRO A 255 17.10 -14.11 19.03
N GLY A 256 17.03 -12.78 18.91
CA GLY A 256 16.29 -11.92 19.83
C GLY A 256 14.79 -12.22 19.92
N THR A 257 14.22 -12.86 18.89
CA THR A 257 12.81 -13.29 18.88
C THR A 257 12.46 -14.32 19.96
N ILE A 258 13.46 -15.02 20.51
CA ILE A 258 13.29 -16.03 21.57
C ILE A 258 13.90 -15.57 22.92
N GLY A 259 14.14 -14.27 23.11
CA GLY A 259 14.67 -13.70 24.35
C GLY A 259 16.20 -13.74 24.48
N THR A 260 16.93 -14.10 23.43
CA THR A 260 18.39 -14.11 23.46
C THR A 260 18.94 -12.69 23.46
N VAL A 261 19.61 -12.27 24.54
CA VAL A 261 20.18 -10.91 24.69
C VAL A 261 21.18 -10.58 23.58
N HIS A 262 22.09 -11.49 23.28
CA HIS A 262 23.00 -11.40 22.13
C HIS A 262 23.53 -12.78 21.76
N SER A 263 23.96 -12.95 20.51
CA SER A 263 24.57 -14.19 20.03
C SER A 263 25.89 -13.91 19.35
N VAL A 264 26.81 -14.86 19.48
CA VAL A 264 28.11 -14.86 18.80
C VAL A 264 28.09 -16.00 17.78
N PRO A 265 27.52 -15.77 16.59
CA PRO A 265 27.41 -16.81 15.56
C PRO A 265 28.80 -17.22 15.06
N ARG A 266 28.93 -18.48 14.63
CA ARG A 266 30.13 -18.97 13.94
C ARG A 266 30.15 -18.42 12.52
N LEU A 267 31.22 -17.72 12.15
CA LEU A 267 31.42 -17.19 10.80
C LEU A 267 31.82 -18.31 9.84
N MET A 268 31.18 -18.34 8.67
CA MET A 268 31.46 -19.33 7.63
C MET A 268 32.57 -18.83 6.69
N PRO A 269 33.46 -19.72 6.19
CA PRO A 269 34.40 -19.33 5.13
C PRO A 269 33.68 -18.73 3.92
N GLY A 270 34.30 -17.73 3.29
CA GLY A 270 33.71 -16.97 2.20
C GLY A 270 32.90 -15.74 2.61
N GLN A 271 32.65 -15.55 3.92
CA GLN A 271 31.99 -14.36 4.48
C GLN A 271 32.94 -13.58 5.38
N GLY A 272 32.80 -12.25 5.42
CA GLY A 272 33.57 -11.39 6.32
C GLY A 272 32.94 -11.18 7.68
N THR A 273 31.61 -11.09 7.71
CA THR A 273 30.85 -10.61 8.87
C THR A 273 29.50 -11.31 9.00
N ILE A 274 29.08 -11.60 10.23
CA ILE A 274 27.69 -11.91 10.60
C ILE A 274 27.21 -10.91 11.64
N ILE A 275 26.05 -10.32 11.41
CA ILE A 275 25.37 -9.44 12.35
C ILE A 275 24.31 -10.23 13.13
N GLY A 276 24.43 -10.22 14.45
CA GLY A 276 23.43 -10.80 15.36
C GLY A 276 22.52 -9.73 15.94
N VAL A 277 21.21 -9.96 15.92
CA VAL A 277 20.20 -9.11 16.55
C VAL A 277 19.71 -9.76 17.84
N GLY A 278 19.97 -9.08 18.95
CA GLY A 278 19.50 -9.44 20.28
C GLY A 278 18.04 -9.09 20.53
N ALA A 279 17.54 -9.54 21.69
CA ALA A 279 16.19 -9.23 22.15
C ALA A 279 16.03 -7.70 22.37
N MET A 280 14.82 -7.21 22.12
CA MET A 280 14.44 -5.81 22.36
C MET A 280 13.80 -5.70 23.74
N GLU A 281 14.60 -5.36 24.74
CA GLU A 281 14.21 -5.35 26.15
C GLU A 281 14.56 -4.01 26.81
N TYR A 282 13.95 -3.73 27.96
CA TYR A 282 14.40 -2.60 28.77
C TYR A 282 15.77 -2.93 29.39
N PRO A 283 16.62 -1.91 29.64
CA PRO A 283 17.84 -2.10 30.42
C PRO A 283 17.53 -2.81 31.74
N ALA A 284 18.46 -3.63 32.22
CA ALA A 284 18.24 -4.57 33.33
C ALA A 284 17.70 -3.87 34.59
N GLU A 285 18.23 -2.70 34.91
CA GLU A 285 17.84 -1.86 36.04
C GLU A 285 16.39 -1.32 35.96
N TYR A 286 15.78 -1.35 34.77
CA TYR A 286 14.40 -0.92 34.53
C TYR A 286 13.45 -2.09 34.24
N GLN A 287 13.93 -3.33 34.22
CA GLN A 287 13.09 -4.50 34.03
C GLN A 287 12.17 -4.67 35.26
N GLY A 288 10.86 -4.72 35.02
CA GLY A 288 9.85 -4.76 36.08
C GLY A 288 9.32 -3.39 36.54
N ALA A 289 9.90 -2.29 36.06
CA ALA A 289 9.32 -0.96 36.26
C ALA A 289 7.94 -0.87 35.59
N SER A 290 7.01 -0.11 36.20
CA SER A 290 5.69 0.09 35.61
C SER A 290 5.79 0.86 34.28
N PRO A 291 4.90 0.59 33.30
CA PRO A 291 4.90 1.32 32.02
C PRO A 291 4.84 2.84 32.20
N ASP A 292 4.08 3.33 33.18
CA ASP A 292 4.00 4.76 33.50
C ASP A 292 5.34 5.34 33.97
N THR A 293 6.05 4.62 34.85
CA THR A 293 7.38 5.06 35.31
C THR A 293 8.38 5.11 34.15
N LEU A 294 8.35 4.11 33.25
CA LEU A 294 9.19 4.07 32.06
C LEU A 294 8.92 5.25 31.12
N SER A 295 7.64 5.57 30.87
CA SER A 295 7.23 6.72 30.05
C SER A 295 7.60 8.06 30.70
N ARG A 296 7.45 8.18 32.02
CA ARG A 296 7.81 9.40 32.77
C ARG A 296 9.31 9.65 32.72
N LEU A 297 10.11 8.61 32.93
CA LEU A 297 11.58 8.69 32.89
C LEU A 297 12.17 8.67 31.47
N ALA A 298 11.33 8.63 30.42
CA ALA A 298 11.74 8.54 29.02
C ALA A 298 12.72 7.37 28.75
N VAL A 299 12.47 6.21 29.35
CA VAL A 299 13.31 5.01 29.19
C VAL A 299 12.85 4.21 27.98
N SER A 300 13.76 3.98 27.02
CA SER A 300 13.49 3.13 25.86
C SER A 300 13.93 1.68 26.05
N LYS A 301 13.30 0.76 25.33
CA LYS A 301 13.91 -0.54 25.04
C LYS A 301 15.22 -0.37 24.27
N VAL A 302 16.17 -1.24 24.52
CA VAL A 302 17.44 -1.36 23.82
C VAL A 302 17.51 -2.70 23.10
N MET A 303 18.24 -2.76 22.00
CA MET A 303 18.61 -4.00 21.33
C MET A 303 20.13 -4.10 21.29
N THR A 304 20.66 -5.31 21.46
CA THR A 304 22.10 -5.54 21.31
C THR A 304 22.38 -6.01 19.89
N LEU A 305 23.24 -5.30 19.16
CA LEU A 305 23.80 -5.79 17.91
C LEU A 305 25.21 -6.35 18.15
N THR A 306 25.45 -7.54 17.61
CA THR A 306 26.79 -8.14 17.55
C THR A 306 27.30 -8.15 16.13
N SER A 307 28.59 -7.95 15.96
CA SER A 307 29.30 -8.14 14.69
C SER A 307 30.38 -9.18 14.94
N THR A 308 30.16 -10.42 14.51
CA THR A 308 31.22 -11.44 14.49
C THR A 308 31.91 -11.37 13.13
N TYR A 309 33.21 -11.11 13.11
CA TYR A 309 33.97 -10.83 11.90
C TYR A 309 35.28 -11.62 11.83
N ASP A 310 35.81 -11.82 10.63
CA ASP A 310 37.12 -12.45 10.41
C ASP A 310 38.24 -11.46 10.74
N HIS A 311 38.95 -11.72 11.84
CA HIS A 311 39.94 -10.79 12.38
C HIS A 311 41.22 -10.71 11.53
N ARG A 312 41.37 -11.57 10.50
CA ARG A 312 42.47 -11.47 9.53
C ARG A 312 42.33 -10.27 8.61
N ILE A 313 41.09 -9.88 8.30
CA ILE A 313 40.79 -8.87 7.27
C ILE A 313 40.02 -7.67 7.80
N ILE A 314 39.32 -7.81 8.92
CA ILE A 314 38.53 -6.74 9.55
C ILE A 314 39.09 -6.47 10.94
N GLN A 315 39.38 -5.21 11.25
CA GLN A 315 39.87 -4.78 12.56
C GLN A 315 38.72 -4.50 13.53
N GLY A 316 38.97 -4.63 14.83
CA GLY A 316 37.96 -4.33 15.86
C GLY A 316 37.42 -2.90 15.81
N ALA A 317 38.27 -1.91 15.50
CA ALA A 317 37.83 -0.54 15.30
C ALA A 317 36.85 -0.41 14.12
N GLN A 318 37.11 -1.08 12.99
CA GLN A 318 36.23 -1.09 11.82
C GLN A 318 34.88 -1.74 12.14
N SER A 319 34.90 -2.90 12.81
CA SER A 319 33.67 -3.58 13.24
C SER A 319 32.85 -2.74 14.23
N GLY A 320 33.51 -2.09 15.20
CA GLY A 320 32.85 -1.19 16.15
C GLY A 320 32.24 0.04 15.48
N ASP A 321 32.94 0.61 14.49
CA ASP A 321 32.45 1.74 13.68
C ASP A 321 31.33 1.32 12.74
N PHE A 322 31.32 0.10 12.21
CA PHE A 322 30.22 -0.43 11.43
C PHE A 322 28.93 -0.51 12.26
N LEU A 323 29.02 -1.02 13.49
CA LEU A 323 27.89 -1.01 14.43
C LEU A 323 27.48 0.42 14.81
N ARG A 324 28.43 1.37 14.88
CA ARG A 324 28.13 2.80 15.08
C ARG A 324 27.34 3.38 13.90
N GLN A 325 27.72 3.05 12.67
CA GLN A 325 27.00 3.53 11.49
C GLN A 325 25.58 2.98 11.43
N ILE A 326 25.39 1.69 11.73
CA ILE A 326 24.04 1.09 11.84
C ILE A 326 23.22 1.79 12.93
N HIS A 327 23.83 2.09 14.09
CA HIS A 327 23.17 2.85 15.16
C HIS A 327 22.67 4.21 14.65
N ARG A 328 23.52 5.00 13.99
CA ARG A 328 23.17 6.32 13.46
C ARG A 328 21.99 6.24 12.48
N LEU A 329 22.04 5.28 11.55
CA LEU A 329 20.95 5.03 10.60
C LEU A 329 19.64 4.65 11.30
N LEU A 330 19.68 3.76 12.31
CA LEU A 330 18.49 3.39 13.09
C LEU A 330 17.97 4.53 13.99
N LEU A 331 18.75 5.59 14.22
CA LEU A 331 18.31 6.85 14.81
C LEU A 331 17.82 7.88 13.77
N GLY A 332 17.77 7.51 12.50
CA GLY A 332 17.23 8.32 11.41
C GLY A 332 18.22 9.31 10.79
N GLU A 333 19.51 9.20 11.11
CA GLU A 333 20.54 9.98 10.42
C GLU A 333 20.63 9.58 8.94
N ASP A 334 21.27 10.43 8.13
CA ASP A 334 21.43 10.27 6.68
C ASP A 334 20.09 10.09 5.92
N GLY A 335 18.98 10.59 6.48
CA GLY A 335 17.64 10.50 5.88
C GLY A 335 17.08 9.07 5.84
N PHE A 336 17.59 8.16 6.68
CA PHE A 336 17.27 6.72 6.61
C PHE A 336 15.76 6.42 6.59
N TYR A 337 14.98 7.04 7.49
CA TYR A 337 13.52 6.83 7.51
C TYR A 337 12.80 7.63 6.43
N ASP A 338 13.35 8.75 5.96
CA ASP A 338 12.75 9.51 4.85
C ASP A 338 12.75 8.68 3.57
N GLU A 339 13.89 8.06 3.25
CA GLU A 339 14.00 7.16 2.11
C GLU A 339 13.06 5.95 2.22
N ILE A 340 12.91 5.38 3.42
CA ILE A 340 11.98 4.27 3.66
C ILE A 340 10.54 4.72 3.42
N PHE A 341 10.16 5.89 3.93
CA PHE A 341 8.81 6.41 3.80
C PHE A 341 8.50 6.78 2.34
N GLU A 342 9.46 7.38 1.63
CA GLU A 342 9.35 7.68 0.21
C GLU A 342 9.22 6.41 -0.64
N ALA A 343 10.06 5.40 -0.41
CA ALA A 343 10.01 4.12 -1.13
C ALA A 343 8.68 3.37 -0.90
N LEU A 344 8.06 3.55 0.27
CA LEU A 344 6.76 3.00 0.61
C LEU A 344 5.59 3.92 0.24
N ARG A 345 5.86 5.12 -0.30
CA ARG A 345 4.88 6.17 -0.58
C ARG A 345 4.01 6.53 0.64
N ILE A 346 4.61 6.60 1.82
CA ILE A 346 3.94 7.06 3.03
C ILE A 346 3.90 8.60 2.99
N PRO A 347 2.73 9.24 3.03
CA PRO A 347 2.61 10.70 2.85
C PRO A 347 2.97 11.51 4.10
N TYR A 348 3.28 10.85 5.22
CA TYR A 348 3.60 11.50 6.50
C TYR A 348 5.10 11.59 6.72
N GLU A 349 5.53 12.54 7.54
CA GLU A 349 6.90 12.54 8.03
C GLU A 349 7.15 11.38 9.01
N PRO A 350 8.35 10.76 8.97
CA PRO A 350 8.74 9.80 9.98
C PRO A 350 8.88 10.49 11.34
N VAL A 351 8.67 9.71 12.41
CA VAL A 351 9.02 10.13 13.76
C VAL A 351 10.53 10.44 13.78
N ARG A 352 10.90 11.54 14.42
CA ARG A 352 12.28 12.03 14.52
C ARG A 352 12.87 11.73 15.89
N TRP A 353 14.15 11.38 15.93
CA TRP A 353 14.90 11.29 17.18
C TRP A 353 15.24 12.69 17.69
N VAL A 354 14.71 13.03 18.86
CA VAL A 354 14.97 14.29 19.54
C VAL A 354 15.10 14.03 21.03
N GLN A 355 15.78 14.92 21.75
CA GLN A 355 15.90 14.85 23.20
C GLN A 355 14.54 15.10 23.87
N ASP A 356 14.24 14.41 24.97
CA ASP A 356 13.04 14.70 25.76
C ASP A 356 13.10 16.11 26.35
N VAL A 357 11.99 16.83 26.27
CA VAL A 357 11.85 18.18 26.81
C VAL A 357 11.09 18.09 28.12
N SER A 358 11.73 18.47 29.23
CA SER A 358 11.05 18.60 30.53
C SER A 358 10.26 19.91 30.56
N ALA A 359 8.96 19.84 30.85
CA ALA A 359 8.13 21.02 31.15
C ALA A 359 7.99 21.11 32.68
N SER A 360 9.05 21.54 33.35
CA SER A 360 9.17 21.51 34.83
C SER A 360 9.29 22.90 35.46
N HIS A 361 9.21 23.98 34.69
CA HIS A 361 9.15 25.34 35.24
C HIS A 361 7.70 25.78 35.42
N ASP A 362 7.41 26.52 36.49
CA ASP A 362 6.05 27.00 36.80
C ASP A 362 5.48 27.94 35.73
N ASP A 363 6.35 28.56 34.92
CA ASP A 363 5.98 29.45 33.80
C ASP A 363 5.83 28.70 32.44
N ASP A 364 6.11 27.40 32.38
CA ASP A 364 5.97 26.62 31.14
C ASP A 364 4.50 26.26 30.85
N VAL A 365 4.05 26.51 29.62
CA VAL A 365 2.78 25.93 29.15
C VAL A 365 2.85 24.42 29.27
N SER A 366 1.98 23.84 30.10
CA SER A 366 1.94 22.40 30.34
C SER A 366 1.78 21.61 29.04
N LYS A 367 2.44 20.44 28.93
CA LYS A 367 2.31 19.57 27.75
C LYS A 367 0.85 19.20 27.47
N SER A 368 0.01 19.06 28.50
CA SER A 368 -1.44 18.81 28.34
C SER A 368 -2.15 19.92 27.58
N ALA A 369 -1.84 21.21 27.85
CA ALA A 369 -2.41 22.32 27.11
C ALA A 369 -1.99 22.29 25.63
N ARG A 370 -0.74 21.96 25.35
CA ARG A 370 -0.20 21.82 23.99
C ARG A 370 -0.86 20.67 23.22
N VAL A 371 -1.20 19.57 23.91
CA VAL A 371 -1.96 18.46 23.29
C VAL A 371 -3.38 18.90 22.91
N ILE A 372 -4.06 19.70 23.73
CA ILE A 372 -5.38 20.26 23.40
C ILE A 372 -5.28 21.22 22.21
N GLU A 373 -4.26 22.08 22.19
CA GLU A 373 -3.97 22.97 21.06
C GLU A 373 -3.73 22.17 19.77
N LEU A 374 -2.96 21.09 19.84
CA LEU A 374 -2.70 20.21 18.71
C LEU A 374 -3.98 19.53 18.21
N ILE A 375 -4.84 19.01 19.09
CA ILE A 375 -6.16 18.45 18.72
C ILE A 375 -6.97 19.50 17.95
N HIS A 376 -7.02 20.73 18.46
CA HIS A 376 -7.72 21.83 17.79
C HIS A 376 -7.09 22.15 16.42
N ALA A 377 -5.76 22.18 16.32
CA ALA A 377 -5.06 22.42 15.05
C ALA A 377 -5.41 21.38 13.99
N TYR A 378 -5.44 20.08 14.33
CA TYR A 378 -5.86 19.01 13.42
C TYR A 378 -7.31 19.16 12.97
N ARG A 379 -8.23 19.54 13.85
CA ARG A 379 -9.63 19.79 13.51
C ARG A 379 -9.81 20.95 12.52
N VAL A 380 -8.97 21.98 12.63
CA VAL A 380 -9.06 23.19 11.79
C VAL A 380 -8.30 23.04 10.49
N ARG A 381 -7.12 22.43 10.50
CA ARG A 381 -6.15 22.45 9.39
C ARG A 381 -5.74 21.07 8.89
N GLY A 382 -6.23 19.98 9.49
CA GLY A 382 -5.86 18.62 9.12
C GLY A 382 -6.09 18.30 7.64
N HIS A 383 -7.16 18.88 7.07
CA HIS A 383 -7.51 18.78 5.65
C HIS A 383 -6.39 19.25 4.69
N LEU A 384 -5.51 20.17 5.10
CA LEU A 384 -4.37 20.62 4.29
C LEU A 384 -3.29 19.53 4.15
N MET A 385 -3.19 18.63 5.14
CA MET A 385 -2.27 17.49 5.16
C MET A 385 -2.89 16.18 4.67
N ALA A 386 -4.18 16.16 4.36
CA ALA A 386 -4.85 14.96 3.86
C ALA A 386 -4.31 14.50 2.50
N GLU A 387 -4.24 13.19 2.31
CA GLU A 387 -3.83 12.50 1.08
C GLU A 387 -5.02 12.39 0.11
N THR A 388 -5.55 13.54 -0.31
CA THR A 388 -6.76 13.61 -1.13
C THR A 388 -6.50 13.57 -2.64
N ASP A 389 -5.26 13.81 -3.09
CA ASP A 389 -4.91 13.81 -4.51
C ASP A 389 -4.45 12.41 -4.97
N PRO A 390 -5.13 11.78 -5.95
CA PRO A 390 -4.73 10.48 -6.49
C PRO A 390 -3.50 10.51 -7.42
N LEU A 391 -3.09 11.69 -7.93
CA LEU A 391 -2.04 11.78 -8.95
C LEU A 391 -0.63 11.94 -8.35
N GLU A 392 -0.46 12.90 -7.45
CA GLU A 392 0.86 13.30 -6.94
C GLU A 392 1.15 12.67 -5.57
N TYR A 393 2.24 11.89 -5.48
CA TYR A 393 2.81 11.55 -4.18
C TYR A 393 3.61 12.73 -3.66
N LYS A 394 3.23 13.23 -2.49
CA LYS A 394 3.97 14.26 -1.76
C LYS A 394 4.00 13.91 -0.28
N GLN A 395 5.19 13.93 0.32
CA GLN A 395 5.30 13.89 1.77
C GLN A 395 4.78 15.24 2.32
N ARG A 396 3.58 15.23 2.89
CA ARG A 396 2.90 16.42 3.38
C ARG A 396 3.36 16.74 4.80
N LYS A 397 3.59 18.03 5.05
CA LYS A 397 3.88 18.57 6.38
C LYS A 397 3.19 19.91 6.54
N HIS A 398 2.83 20.23 7.78
CA HIS A 398 2.28 21.51 8.15
C HIS A 398 2.82 21.90 9.53
N PRO A 399 3.42 23.09 9.70
CA PRO A 399 4.01 23.51 10.98
C PRO A 399 3.05 23.38 12.16
N ASP A 400 1.78 23.80 11.99
CA ASP A 400 0.78 23.74 13.06
C ASP A 400 0.37 22.32 13.47
N LEU A 401 0.66 21.31 12.65
CA LEU A 401 0.29 19.90 12.88
C LEU A 401 1.49 19.05 13.31
N ASP A 402 2.70 19.63 13.25
CA ASP A 402 3.92 18.97 13.69
C ASP A 402 4.02 18.98 15.22
N ILE A 403 4.17 17.82 15.85
CA ILE A 403 4.29 17.73 17.31
C ILE A 403 5.50 18.51 17.86
N GLN A 404 6.56 18.68 17.06
CA GLN A 404 7.78 19.36 17.51
C GLN A 404 7.59 20.87 17.62
N SER A 405 6.76 21.48 16.77
CA SER A 405 6.42 22.91 16.88
C SER A 405 5.61 23.20 18.16
N HIS A 406 4.94 22.18 18.70
CA HIS A 406 4.26 22.20 20.00
C HIS A 406 5.17 21.78 21.17
N GLY A 407 6.48 21.60 20.94
CA GLY A 407 7.43 21.15 21.97
C GLY A 407 7.11 19.77 22.56
N LEU A 408 6.45 18.91 21.78
CA LEU A 408 6.23 17.50 22.08
C LEU A 408 7.23 16.65 21.28
N THR A 409 7.59 15.49 21.82
CA THR A 409 8.65 14.64 21.26
C THR A 409 8.21 13.19 21.13
N LEU A 410 9.06 12.33 20.53
CA LEU A 410 8.79 10.89 20.50
C LEU A 410 8.65 10.26 21.90
N TRP A 411 9.21 10.89 22.93
CA TRP A 411 9.15 10.43 24.32
C TRP A 411 7.77 10.65 24.94
N ASP A 412 6.99 11.59 24.42
CA ASP A 412 5.64 11.88 24.87
C ASP A 412 4.61 10.90 24.32
N LEU A 413 4.94 10.12 23.28
CA LEU A 413 4.00 9.21 22.61
C LEU A 413 3.32 8.19 23.54
N GLU A 414 4.03 7.74 24.57
CA GLU A 414 3.51 6.76 25.56
C GLU A 414 3.05 7.40 26.87
N ARG A 415 3.10 8.74 26.98
CA ARG A 415 2.57 9.49 28.12
C ARG A 415 1.08 9.74 27.92
N GLU A 416 0.32 9.75 29.02
CA GLU A 416 -1.12 10.00 29.01
C GLU A 416 -1.42 11.48 29.20
N PHE A 417 -2.41 11.97 28.45
CA PHE A 417 -2.86 13.36 28.48
C PHE A 417 -4.37 13.43 28.61
N ALA A 418 -4.85 14.47 29.30
CA ALA A 418 -6.27 14.78 29.35
C ALA A 418 -6.75 15.22 27.96
N THR A 419 -7.85 14.63 27.50
CA THR A 419 -8.35 14.80 26.13
C THR A 419 -9.50 15.80 26.02
N GLY A 420 -10.09 16.20 27.15
CA GLY A 420 -11.32 17.00 27.17
C GLY A 420 -12.54 16.28 26.56
N GLY A 421 -12.55 14.94 26.54
CA GLY A 421 -13.63 14.13 25.96
C GLY A 421 -13.37 13.67 24.52
N PHE A 422 -12.29 14.12 23.89
CA PHE A 422 -11.85 13.62 22.58
C PHE A 422 -11.65 12.09 22.61
N GLY A 423 -12.09 11.40 21.55
CA GLY A 423 -12.00 9.94 21.43
C GLY A 423 -12.83 9.14 22.45
N GLY A 424 -13.74 9.80 23.20
CA GLY A 424 -14.64 9.15 24.16
C GLY A 424 -13.97 8.68 25.45
N ARG A 425 -12.73 9.08 25.74
CA ARG A 425 -12.00 8.74 26.98
C ARG A 425 -11.42 10.00 27.61
N PRO A 426 -11.42 10.14 28.94
CA PRO A 426 -10.88 11.34 29.61
C PRO A 426 -9.35 11.46 29.53
N LEU A 427 -8.65 10.32 29.46
CA LEU A 427 -7.20 10.21 29.36
C LEU A 427 -6.86 9.29 28.20
N MET A 428 -5.88 9.69 27.38
CA MET A 428 -5.35 8.89 26.28
C MET A 428 -3.85 9.12 26.13
N LYS A 429 -3.15 8.09 25.65
CA LYS A 429 -1.76 8.24 25.22
C LYS A 429 -1.66 9.16 24.01
N LEU A 430 -0.62 10.01 23.94
CA LEU A 430 -0.42 10.89 22.78
C LEU A 430 -0.38 10.11 21.46
N ARG A 431 0.19 8.89 21.44
CA ARG A 431 0.15 8.02 20.25
C ARG A 431 -1.27 7.71 19.79
N GLU A 432 -2.16 7.40 20.72
CA GLU A 432 -3.56 7.08 20.41
C GLU A 432 -4.29 8.33 19.92
N ILE A 433 -4.04 9.48 20.56
CA ILE A 433 -4.58 10.78 20.14
C ILE A 433 -4.18 11.09 18.70
N LEU A 434 -2.88 11.06 18.39
CA LEU A 434 -2.36 11.27 17.03
C LEU A 434 -2.90 10.24 16.03
N GLY A 435 -3.10 8.99 16.47
CA GLY A 435 -3.70 7.94 15.65
C GLY A 435 -5.11 8.30 15.22
N VAL A 436 -5.97 8.71 16.14
CA VAL A 436 -7.34 9.16 15.85
C VAL A 436 -7.31 10.43 14.99
N LEU A 437 -6.53 11.45 15.35
CA LEU A 437 -6.47 12.71 14.60
C LEU A 437 -6.05 12.50 13.14
N ARG A 438 -5.00 11.71 12.90
CA ARG A 438 -4.54 11.41 11.54
C ARG A 438 -5.59 10.62 10.77
N ASP A 439 -6.18 9.59 11.40
CA ASP A 439 -7.19 8.76 10.76
C ASP A 439 -8.47 9.55 10.41
N SER A 440 -8.85 10.53 11.22
CA SER A 440 -10.03 11.37 11.00
C SER A 440 -9.81 12.51 10.01
N TYR A 441 -8.63 13.13 9.99
CA TYR A 441 -8.43 14.42 9.31
C TYR A 441 -7.32 14.46 8.25
N CYS A 442 -6.43 13.47 8.18
CA CYS A 442 -5.23 13.52 7.34
C CYS A 442 -5.00 12.26 6.48
N ARG A 443 -6.02 11.42 6.30
CA ARG A 443 -5.98 10.25 5.39
C ARG A 443 -6.48 10.68 4.00
N THR A 444 -7.19 9.79 3.33
CA THR A 444 -7.86 10.00 2.05
C THR A 444 -9.07 10.92 2.12
N VAL A 445 -9.43 11.39 3.33
CA VAL A 445 -10.47 12.40 3.55
C VAL A 445 -9.88 13.58 4.33
N GLY A 446 -10.05 14.79 3.79
CA GLY A 446 -9.88 16.06 4.48
C GLY A 446 -11.24 16.66 4.81
N ILE A 447 -11.42 17.18 6.03
CA ILE A 447 -12.72 17.67 6.51
C ILE A 447 -12.60 19.12 6.95
N GLU A 448 -13.44 19.98 6.39
CA GLU A 448 -13.59 21.37 6.80
C GLU A 448 -14.95 21.59 7.42
N TYR A 449 -14.96 21.89 8.71
CA TYR A 449 -16.20 22.11 9.46
C TYR A 449 -16.04 23.10 10.63
N MET A 450 -14.81 23.39 11.05
CA MET A 450 -14.57 24.26 12.21
C MET A 450 -14.97 25.73 11.97
N HIS A 451 -15.18 26.14 10.71
CA HIS A 451 -15.74 27.45 10.34
C HIS A 451 -17.24 27.58 10.65
N ILE A 452 -17.93 26.47 10.94
CA ILE A 452 -19.34 26.45 11.33
C ILE A 452 -19.48 27.07 12.73
N GLN A 453 -20.37 28.06 12.86
CA GLN A 453 -20.57 28.74 14.14
C GLN A 453 -21.40 27.91 15.13
N ASN A 454 -22.32 27.09 14.62
CA ASN A 454 -23.17 26.23 15.45
C ASN A 454 -22.32 25.14 16.15
N PRO A 455 -22.24 25.13 17.49
CA PRO A 455 -21.49 24.12 18.21
C PRO A 455 -22.10 22.71 18.11
N GLU A 456 -23.41 22.58 17.95
CA GLU A 456 -24.08 21.27 17.82
C GLU A 456 -23.69 20.58 16.52
N GLU A 457 -23.66 21.32 15.41
CA GLU A 457 -23.18 20.82 14.10
C GLU A 457 -21.72 20.36 14.19
N ARG A 458 -20.85 21.16 14.84
CA ARG A 458 -19.43 20.79 15.01
C ARG A 458 -19.27 19.54 15.88
N ALA A 459 -19.99 19.46 17.00
CA ALA A 459 -19.97 18.31 17.89
C ALA A 459 -20.52 17.05 17.19
N TRP A 460 -21.56 17.20 16.36
CA TRP A 460 -22.15 16.11 15.59
C TRP A 460 -21.16 15.51 14.59
N ILE A 461 -20.39 16.36 13.88
CA ILE A 461 -19.33 15.91 12.96
C ILE A 461 -18.22 15.21 13.75
N GLN A 462 -17.72 15.84 14.82
CA GLN A 462 -16.68 15.26 15.69
C GLN A 462 -17.07 13.86 16.18
N ALA A 463 -18.30 13.69 16.66
CA ALA A 463 -18.80 12.41 17.16
C ALA A 463 -18.87 11.31 16.08
N ARG A 464 -18.88 11.65 14.79
CA ARG A 464 -18.92 10.68 13.68
C ARG A 464 -17.54 10.39 13.12
N VAL A 465 -16.66 11.39 13.06
CA VAL A 465 -15.35 11.26 12.40
C VAL A 465 -14.22 10.88 13.36
N GLU A 466 -14.29 11.26 14.64
CA GLU A 466 -13.25 11.01 15.67
C GLU A 466 -13.42 9.64 16.34
N LYS A 467 -13.69 8.61 15.54
CA LYS A 467 -13.87 7.23 15.98
C LYS A 467 -12.75 6.34 15.42
N PRO A 468 -12.39 5.24 16.12
CA PRO A 468 -11.54 4.22 15.52
C PRO A 468 -12.16 3.73 14.21
N HIS A 469 -11.41 3.73 13.13
CA HIS A 469 -11.93 3.26 11.85
C HIS A 469 -12.31 1.78 11.91
N ALA A 470 -13.47 1.50 11.33
CA ALA A 470 -13.92 0.19 10.95
C ALA A 470 -13.86 0.09 9.42
N SER A 471 -13.29 -1.01 8.92
CA SER A 471 -13.38 -1.31 7.48
C SER A 471 -14.81 -1.72 7.15
N PRO A 472 -15.33 -1.33 5.96
CA PRO A 472 -16.58 -1.87 5.44
C PRO A 472 -16.56 -3.40 5.47
N ASP A 473 -17.73 -4.00 5.63
CA ASP A 473 -17.80 -5.46 5.54
C ASP A 473 -17.52 -5.93 4.10
N ARG A 474 -17.22 -7.22 3.94
CA ARG A 474 -16.85 -7.77 2.63
C ARG A 474 -17.97 -7.63 1.59
N GLN A 475 -19.23 -7.66 2.00
CA GLN A 475 -20.35 -7.54 1.08
C GLN A 475 -20.47 -6.10 0.58
N GLU A 476 -20.33 -5.13 1.47
CA GLU A 476 -20.27 -3.71 1.13
C GLU A 476 -19.10 -3.43 0.17
N GLN A 477 -17.90 -3.96 0.45
CA GLN A 477 -16.74 -3.85 -0.46
C GLN A 477 -17.02 -4.41 -1.86
N LEU A 478 -17.70 -5.56 -1.95
CA LEU A 478 -18.08 -6.16 -3.23
C LEU A 478 -19.14 -5.33 -3.97
N ASN A 479 -20.07 -4.72 -3.24
CA ASN A 479 -21.07 -3.83 -3.84
C ASN A 479 -20.42 -2.59 -4.43
N ILE A 480 -19.51 -1.94 -3.68
CA ILE A 480 -18.74 -0.78 -4.13
C ILE A 480 -17.94 -1.13 -5.39
N LEU A 481 -17.21 -2.26 -5.38
CA LEU A 481 -16.47 -2.75 -6.53
C LEU A 481 -17.39 -3.06 -7.73
N GLY A 482 -18.57 -3.62 -7.48
CA GLY A 482 -19.56 -3.88 -8.53
C GLY A 482 -20.05 -2.59 -9.21
N ARG A 483 -20.26 -1.52 -8.45
CA ARG A 483 -20.61 -0.20 -9.00
C ARG A 483 -19.48 0.41 -9.82
N LEU A 484 -18.24 0.32 -9.34
CA LEU A 484 -17.06 0.74 -10.10
C LEU A 484 -16.91 -0.04 -11.42
N ASN A 485 -17.03 -1.36 -11.37
CA ASN A 485 -16.99 -2.21 -12.57
C ASN A 485 -18.05 -1.78 -13.60
N THR A 486 -19.26 -1.47 -13.15
CA THR A 486 -20.33 -1.02 -14.03
C THR A 486 -20.01 0.34 -14.66
N ALA A 487 -19.47 1.27 -13.86
CA ALA A 487 -19.06 2.59 -14.33
C ALA A 487 -17.95 2.51 -15.39
N GLU A 488 -16.90 1.74 -15.13
CA GLU A 488 -15.73 1.58 -16.02
C GLU A 488 -16.07 0.78 -17.29
N ALA A 489 -16.87 -0.29 -17.16
CA ALA A 489 -17.30 -1.09 -18.31
C ALA A 489 -18.14 -0.26 -19.29
N PHE A 490 -19.02 0.60 -18.78
CA PHE A 490 -19.84 1.48 -19.61
C PHE A 490 -18.98 2.49 -20.40
N GLU A 491 -18.01 3.15 -19.75
CA GLU A 491 -17.09 4.07 -20.42
C GLU A 491 -16.22 3.36 -21.47
N THR A 492 -15.66 2.20 -21.11
CA THR A 492 -14.84 1.39 -22.00
C THR A 492 -15.63 0.93 -23.23
N PHE A 493 -16.88 0.54 -23.05
CA PHE A 493 -17.78 0.18 -24.13
C PHE A 493 -18.04 1.37 -25.07
N LEU A 494 -18.42 2.53 -24.53
CA LEU A 494 -18.66 3.74 -25.33
C LEU A 494 -17.40 4.17 -26.10
N GLN A 495 -16.23 4.10 -25.47
CA GLN A 495 -14.95 4.40 -26.12
C GLN A 495 -14.63 3.44 -27.26
N THR A 496 -14.99 2.16 -27.12
CA THR A 496 -14.70 1.13 -28.13
C THR A 496 -15.68 1.19 -29.30
N LYS A 497 -16.97 1.42 -29.03
CA LYS A 497 -18.03 1.35 -30.05
C LYS A 497 -18.29 2.68 -30.77
N PHE A 498 -18.20 3.81 -30.08
CA PHE A 498 -18.53 5.12 -30.62
C PHE A 498 -17.30 6.02 -30.70
N VAL A 499 -16.28 5.55 -31.43
CA VAL A 499 -15.00 6.26 -31.62
C VAL A 499 -15.25 7.62 -32.29
N GLY A 500 -14.65 8.68 -31.73
CA GLY A 500 -14.75 10.04 -32.28
C GLY A 500 -16.00 10.83 -31.87
N GLN A 501 -16.98 10.22 -31.20
CA GLN A 501 -18.12 10.96 -30.65
C GLN A 501 -17.77 11.56 -29.28
N LYS A 502 -18.09 12.85 -29.08
CA LYS A 502 -17.96 13.53 -27.77
C LYS A 502 -18.95 12.91 -26.78
N ARG A 503 -18.43 12.36 -25.68
CA ARG A 503 -19.23 11.70 -24.63
C ARG A 503 -19.02 12.22 -23.21
N PHE A 504 -18.06 13.14 -23.01
CA PHE A 504 -17.70 13.70 -21.70
C PHE A 504 -17.45 12.64 -20.62
N SER A 505 -16.47 11.79 -20.90
CA SER A 505 -16.18 10.59 -20.14
C SER A 505 -15.96 10.85 -18.64
N LEU A 506 -16.42 9.90 -17.84
CA LEU A 506 -16.14 9.81 -16.41
C LEU A 506 -14.79 9.12 -16.09
N GLU A 507 -14.01 8.69 -17.10
CA GLU A 507 -12.71 8.02 -16.89
C GLU A 507 -11.78 8.85 -15.96
N GLY A 508 -11.37 8.25 -14.84
CA GLY A 508 -10.60 8.85 -13.75
C GLY A 508 -11.44 9.50 -12.63
N GLY A 509 -12.77 9.48 -12.71
CA GLY A 509 -13.73 9.96 -11.71
C GLY A 509 -14.91 9.00 -11.48
N GLU A 510 -14.71 7.71 -11.76
CA GLU A 510 -15.71 6.64 -11.71
C GLU A 510 -16.36 6.50 -10.33
N SER A 511 -15.62 6.86 -9.27
CA SER A 511 -16.10 6.89 -7.88
C SER A 511 -17.30 7.82 -7.63
N LEU A 512 -17.66 8.69 -8.58
CA LEU A 512 -18.93 9.42 -8.56
C LEU A 512 -20.14 8.45 -8.53
N ILE A 513 -20.06 7.31 -9.21
CA ILE A 513 -21.16 6.34 -9.27
C ILE A 513 -21.43 5.69 -7.92
N PRO A 514 -20.45 5.05 -7.23
CA PRO A 514 -20.69 4.54 -5.88
C PRO A 514 -21.02 5.65 -4.87
N LEU A 515 -20.53 6.89 -5.04
CA LEU A 515 -20.96 8.03 -4.22
C LEU A 515 -22.47 8.26 -4.34
N LEU A 516 -22.97 8.48 -5.56
CA LEU A 516 -24.39 8.73 -5.81
C LEU A 516 -25.25 7.53 -5.41
N ASP A 517 -24.79 6.31 -5.69
CA ASP A 517 -25.46 5.07 -5.28
C ASP A 517 -25.67 5.01 -3.76
N SER A 518 -24.66 5.39 -2.98
CA SER A 518 -24.77 5.41 -1.51
C SER A 518 -25.79 6.42 -1.00
N VAL A 519 -25.71 7.67 -1.47
CA VAL A 519 -26.63 8.75 -1.06
C VAL A 519 -28.08 8.43 -1.42
N ILE A 520 -28.31 7.88 -2.62
CA ILE A 520 -29.66 7.57 -3.10
C ILE A 520 -30.19 6.30 -2.43
N SER A 521 -29.32 5.35 -2.09
CA SER A 521 -29.70 4.17 -1.29
C SER A 521 -30.17 4.60 0.10
N ASP A 522 -29.45 5.47 0.80
CA ASP A 522 -29.87 5.96 2.11
C ASP A 522 -31.19 6.75 2.04
N ALA A 523 -31.37 7.56 0.99
CA ALA A 523 -32.64 8.24 0.72
C ALA A 523 -33.79 7.25 0.51
N ALA A 524 -33.55 6.15 -0.21
CA ALA A 524 -34.55 5.09 -0.38
C ALA A 524 -34.82 4.34 0.93
N GLU A 525 -33.81 4.11 1.78
CA GLU A 525 -33.97 3.48 3.09
C GLU A 525 -34.82 4.30 4.04
N GLU A 526 -34.71 5.62 3.99
CA GLU A 526 -35.55 6.54 4.78
C GLU A 526 -36.88 6.92 4.10
N ASP A 527 -37.24 6.22 3.02
CA ASP A 527 -38.51 6.37 2.30
C ASP A 527 -38.76 7.82 1.81
N LEU A 528 -37.70 8.49 1.32
CA LEU A 528 -37.84 9.75 0.59
C LEU A 528 -38.60 9.53 -0.73
N ASP A 529 -39.33 10.55 -1.18
CA ASP A 529 -40.23 10.42 -2.32
C ASP A 529 -39.46 10.44 -3.67
N GLU A 530 -38.43 11.29 -3.79
CA GLU A 530 -37.67 11.45 -5.03
C GLU A 530 -36.28 12.05 -4.78
N VAL A 531 -35.30 11.66 -5.61
CA VAL A 531 -34.02 12.36 -5.77
C VAL A 531 -34.00 13.07 -7.11
N VAL A 532 -33.72 14.37 -7.10
CA VAL A 532 -33.60 15.20 -8.30
C VAL A 532 -32.14 15.62 -8.45
N ILE A 533 -31.56 15.33 -9.61
CA ILE A 533 -30.14 15.54 -9.92
C ILE A 533 -29.99 16.65 -10.96
N GLY A 534 -29.11 17.61 -10.68
CA GLY A 534 -28.70 18.65 -11.60
C GLY A 534 -27.21 18.51 -11.80
N MET A 535 -26.77 18.35 -13.06
CA MET A 535 -25.37 18.04 -13.30
C MET A 535 -24.83 18.65 -14.59
N ALA A 536 -23.54 18.96 -14.57
CA ALA A 536 -22.76 19.25 -15.77
C ALA A 536 -22.69 18.04 -16.73
N HIS A 537 -22.00 18.22 -17.85
CA HIS A 537 -21.88 17.19 -18.89
C HIS A 537 -21.03 15.97 -18.48
N ARG A 538 -20.10 16.11 -17.53
CA ARG A 538 -19.12 15.07 -17.19
C ARG A 538 -19.78 13.88 -16.51
N GLY A 539 -19.62 12.69 -17.09
CA GLY A 539 -20.19 11.44 -16.57
C GLY A 539 -21.71 11.34 -16.66
N ARG A 540 -22.39 12.28 -17.33
CA ARG A 540 -23.86 12.32 -17.39
C ARG A 540 -24.48 11.05 -17.97
N LEU A 541 -23.91 10.52 -19.05
CA LEU A 541 -24.39 9.27 -19.65
C LEU A 541 -24.25 8.08 -18.69
N ASN A 542 -23.18 8.09 -17.89
CA ASN A 542 -22.92 7.09 -16.87
C ASN A 542 -23.96 7.17 -15.74
N VAL A 543 -24.25 8.38 -15.24
CA VAL A 543 -25.33 8.62 -14.26
C VAL A 543 -26.70 8.23 -14.82
N LEU A 544 -27.02 8.58 -16.07
CA LEU A 544 -28.28 8.20 -16.69
C LEU A 544 -28.49 6.69 -16.75
N ALA A 545 -27.45 5.93 -17.13
CA ALA A 545 -27.52 4.48 -17.22
C ALA A 545 -27.54 3.81 -15.84
N ASN A 546 -26.59 4.19 -14.98
CA ASN A 546 -26.24 3.42 -13.78
C ASN A 546 -26.89 3.92 -12.50
N ILE A 547 -27.45 5.15 -12.50
CA ILE A 547 -28.16 5.74 -11.35
C ILE A 547 -29.64 5.94 -11.68
N VAL A 548 -29.97 6.63 -12.77
CA VAL A 548 -31.37 6.94 -13.12
C VAL A 548 -32.10 5.71 -13.69
N GLY A 549 -31.37 4.77 -14.28
CA GLY A 549 -31.94 3.55 -14.87
C GLY A 549 -32.45 3.71 -16.30
N LYS A 550 -31.95 4.72 -17.04
CA LYS A 550 -32.22 4.85 -18.49
C LYS A 550 -31.64 3.64 -19.21
N SER A 551 -32.45 2.97 -20.03
CA SER A 551 -32.02 1.72 -20.67
C SER A 551 -30.86 1.95 -21.64
N TYR A 552 -29.94 0.99 -21.71
CA TYR A 552 -28.83 1.02 -22.68
C TYR A 552 -29.33 1.17 -24.12
N GLY A 553 -30.43 0.52 -24.48
CA GLY A 553 -31.02 0.63 -25.83
C GLY A 553 -31.44 2.05 -26.19
N GLN A 554 -32.03 2.80 -25.25
CA GLN A 554 -32.37 4.21 -25.47
C GLN A 554 -31.12 5.06 -25.65
N ILE A 555 -30.11 4.88 -24.79
CA ILE A 555 -28.86 5.64 -24.88
C ILE A 555 -28.15 5.33 -26.20
N PHE A 556 -28.03 4.06 -26.59
CA PHE A 556 -27.32 3.66 -27.81
C PHE A 556 -28.09 4.03 -29.09
N GLY A 557 -29.43 4.01 -29.08
CA GLY A 557 -30.25 4.53 -30.17
C GLY A 557 -29.97 6.00 -30.46
N GLU A 558 -29.79 6.81 -29.42
CA GLU A 558 -29.35 8.22 -29.56
C GLU A 558 -27.92 8.32 -30.13
N PHE A 559 -27.04 7.33 -29.91
CA PHE A 559 -25.73 7.23 -30.54
C PHE A 559 -25.76 6.92 -32.04
N GLU A 560 -26.71 6.11 -32.47
CA GLU A 560 -26.91 5.71 -33.86
C GLU A 560 -27.75 6.72 -34.67
N GLY A 561 -28.33 7.73 -34.01
CA GLY A 561 -29.20 8.73 -34.66
C GLY A 561 -30.66 8.26 -34.83
N ASN A 562 -31.01 7.11 -34.26
CA ASN A 562 -32.39 6.61 -34.18
C ASN A 562 -33.10 7.27 -33.00
N ILE A 563 -33.50 8.53 -33.19
CA ILE A 563 -34.30 9.27 -32.21
C ILE A 563 -35.77 8.81 -32.33
N ASP A 564 -36.41 8.45 -31.22
CA ASP A 564 -37.84 8.09 -31.21
C ASP A 564 -38.64 9.27 -31.81
N PRO A 565 -39.50 9.06 -32.82
CA PRO A 565 -40.35 10.11 -33.39
C PRO A 565 -41.18 10.88 -32.35
N ARG A 566 -41.47 10.26 -31.19
CA ARG A 566 -42.14 10.91 -30.06
C ARG A 566 -41.24 11.85 -29.26
N THR A 567 -39.92 11.60 -29.24
CA THR A 567 -38.90 12.51 -28.68
C THR A 567 -38.46 13.60 -29.67
N ALA A 568 -38.85 13.49 -30.95
CA ALA A 568 -38.54 14.47 -32.00
C ALA A 568 -39.51 15.67 -32.06
N HIS A 569 -40.26 15.96 -31.00
CA HIS A 569 -41.06 17.18 -30.91
C HIS A 569 -40.17 18.37 -30.49
N GLY A 570 -39.79 19.22 -31.45
CA GLY A 570 -38.99 20.45 -31.23
C GLY A 570 -37.68 20.45 -32.02
N SER A 571 -36.82 21.46 -31.79
CA SER A 571 -35.49 21.56 -32.44
C SER A 571 -34.49 20.49 -31.98
N GLY A 572 -34.83 19.73 -30.93
CA GLY A 572 -33.93 18.80 -30.26
C GLY A 572 -32.80 19.50 -29.49
N ASP A 573 -32.15 18.77 -28.59
CA ASP A 573 -30.89 19.16 -27.96
C ASP A 573 -29.96 17.93 -27.91
N VAL A 574 -28.67 18.15 -27.67
CA VAL A 574 -27.70 17.06 -27.58
C VAL A 574 -28.01 16.14 -26.39
N LYS A 575 -27.69 14.84 -26.56
CA LYS A 575 -28.01 13.70 -25.68
C LYS A 575 -27.71 13.95 -24.18
N TYR A 576 -26.68 14.74 -23.92
CA TYR A 576 -26.19 15.09 -22.58
C TYR A 576 -26.80 16.40 -22.01
N HIS A 577 -27.88 16.93 -22.60
CA HIS A 577 -28.67 18.03 -22.04
C HIS A 577 -30.11 17.59 -21.68
N LEU A 578 -30.56 16.44 -22.19
CA LEU A 578 -31.92 15.97 -21.98
C LEU A 578 -32.12 15.50 -20.52
N GLY A 579 -33.27 15.86 -19.96
CA GLY A 579 -33.73 15.33 -18.67
C GLY A 579 -34.21 13.89 -18.79
N SER A 580 -34.24 13.17 -17.67
CA SER A 580 -34.74 11.79 -17.62
C SER A 580 -35.31 11.49 -16.25
N THR A 581 -36.23 10.53 -16.18
CA THR A 581 -36.81 10.04 -14.94
C THR A 581 -36.85 8.53 -14.99
N GLY A 582 -36.51 7.89 -13.89
CA GLY A 582 -36.56 6.44 -13.73
C GLY A 582 -36.67 6.05 -12.26
N THR A 583 -36.48 4.76 -12.01
CA THR A 583 -36.55 4.17 -10.67
C THR A 583 -35.18 3.65 -10.30
N PHE A 584 -34.63 4.14 -9.21
CA PHE A 584 -33.44 3.58 -8.60
C PHE A 584 -33.83 2.46 -7.63
N THR A 585 -33.09 1.35 -7.63
CA THR A 585 -33.27 0.24 -6.68
C THR A 585 -32.00 0.12 -5.82
N ALA A 586 -32.17 0.32 -4.51
CA ALA A 586 -31.13 0.13 -3.52
C ALA A 586 -30.75 -1.35 -3.37
N PRO A 587 -29.58 -1.68 -2.81
CA PRO A 587 -29.17 -3.07 -2.57
C PRO A 587 -30.15 -3.88 -1.70
N SER A 588 -30.93 -3.22 -0.83
CA SER A 588 -31.98 -3.83 -0.01
C SER A 588 -33.22 -4.27 -0.80
N GLY A 589 -33.37 -3.78 -2.04
CA GLY A 589 -34.57 -3.91 -2.86
C GLY A 589 -35.55 -2.75 -2.73
N LYS A 590 -35.34 -1.79 -1.81
CA LYS A 590 -36.14 -0.55 -1.78
C LYS A 590 -35.91 0.28 -3.03
N THR A 591 -36.94 1.04 -3.41
CA THR A 591 -36.91 1.84 -4.64
C THR A 591 -37.27 3.29 -4.39
N ILE A 592 -36.62 4.20 -5.11
CA ILE A 592 -36.90 5.63 -5.09
C ILE A 592 -36.96 6.18 -6.51
N THR A 593 -37.77 7.21 -6.73
CA THR A 593 -37.78 7.93 -8.02
C THR A 593 -36.49 8.71 -8.15
N ALA A 594 -35.76 8.54 -9.25
CA ALA A 594 -34.58 9.32 -9.57
C ALA A 594 -34.81 10.10 -10.86
N SER A 595 -34.58 11.42 -10.83
CA SER A 595 -34.73 12.27 -12.01
C SER A 595 -33.50 13.15 -12.21
N VAL A 596 -33.20 13.45 -13.48
CA VAL A 596 -32.18 14.43 -13.87
C VAL A 596 -32.87 15.56 -14.62
N VAL A 597 -32.65 16.80 -14.19
CA VAL A 597 -33.17 17.98 -14.89
C VAL A 597 -32.41 18.24 -16.19
N ALA A 598 -33.13 18.76 -17.19
CA ALA A 598 -32.52 19.23 -18.43
C ALA A 598 -31.66 20.47 -18.16
N ASN A 599 -30.55 20.62 -18.88
CA ASN A 599 -29.64 21.76 -18.70
C ASN A 599 -28.99 22.17 -20.02
N PRO A 600 -28.73 23.48 -20.22
CA PRO A 600 -27.94 23.94 -21.36
C PRO A 600 -26.44 23.66 -21.15
N SER A 601 -25.61 24.02 -22.14
CA SER A 601 -24.15 23.99 -22.02
C SER A 601 -23.57 25.04 -21.06
N HIS A 602 -24.35 26.05 -20.65
CA HIS A 602 -23.92 27.04 -19.66
C HIS A 602 -23.83 26.34 -18.29
N LEU A 603 -22.60 26.05 -17.86
CA LEU A 603 -22.32 25.36 -16.59
C LEU A 603 -22.90 26.13 -15.41
N GLU A 604 -23.34 25.41 -14.38
CA GLU A 604 -23.96 25.91 -13.14
C GLU A 604 -25.30 26.65 -13.32
N ALA A 605 -25.73 26.99 -14.55
CA ALA A 605 -27.03 27.62 -14.78
C ALA A 605 -28.24 26.73 -14.43
N VAL A 606 -28.01 25.42 -14.29
CA VAL A 606 -29.03 24.46 -13.86
C VAL A 606 -29.26 24.48 -12.35
N ASP A 607 -28.31 24.99 -11.55
CA ASP A 607 -28.37 24.93 -10.09
C ASP A 607 -29.65 25.56 -9.52
N PRO A 608 -29.99 26.83 -9.82
CA PRO A 608 -31.22 27.43 -9.30
C PRO A 608 -32.48 26.83 -9.94
N VAL A 609 -32.37 26.26 -11.14
CA VAL A 609 -33.49 25.59 -11.82
C VAL A 609 -33.85 24.31 -11.08
N LEU A 610 -32.85 23.52 -10.69
CA LEU A 610 -33.05 22.33 -9.88
C LEU A 610 -33.71 22.68 -8.54
N GLU A 611 -33.20 23.69 -7.83
CA GLU A 611 -33.78 24.10 -6.54
C GLU A 611 -35.25 24.50 -6.69
N GLY A 612 -35.59 25.23 -7.76
CA GLY A 612 -36.98 25.57 -8.07
C GLY A 612 -37.86 24.34 -8.37
N VAL A 613 -37.35 23.36 -9.11
CA VAL A 613 -38.06 22.11 -9.41
C VAL A 613 -38.30 21.29 -8.14
N VAL A 614 -37.26 21.14 -7.31
CA VAL A 614 -37.34 20.42 -6.03
C VAL A 614 -38.33 21.11 -5.10
N ARG A 615 -38.22 22.43 -4.97
CA ARG A 615 -39.14 23.21 -4.13
C ARG A 615 -40.59 23.06 -4.59
N ALA A 616 -40.86 23.15 -5.89
CA ALA A 616 -42.21 22.96 -6.42
C ALA A 616 -42.76 21.55 -6.11
N LYS A 617 -41.93 20.50 -6.23
CA LYS A 617 -42.32 19.13 -5.87
C LYS A 617 -42.60 18.99 -4.38
N GLN A 618 -41.78 19.59 -3.52
CA GLN A 618 -41.99 19.59 -2.06
C GLN A 618 -43.28 20.31 -1.67
N ASP A 619 -43.56 21.47 -2.29
CA ASP A 619 -44.79 22.23 -2.06
C ASP A 619 -46.03 21.40 -2.49
N LEU A 620 -45.95 20.66 -3.59
CA LEU A 620 -47.02 19.75 -4.06
C LEU A 620 -47.29 18.57 -3.13
N LEU A 621 -46.28 18.12 -2.36
CA LEU A 621 -46.45 17.05 -1.38
C LEU A 621 -47.11 17.54 -0.08
N GLU A 622 -47.18 18.85 0.15
CA GLU A 622 -47.86 19.52 1.27
C GLU A 622 -47.40 19.05 2.68
N ARG A 623 -46.16 18.59 2.81
CA ARG A 623 -45.59 18.07 4.08
C ARG A 623 -44.95 19.14 5.00
N GLY A 624 -45.03 20.42 4.63
CA GLY A 624 -44.50 21.53 5.43
C GLY A 624 -42.98 21.47 5.67
N GLU A 625 -42.51 22.03 6.78
CA GLU A 625 -41.06 22.04 7.13
C GLU A 625 -40.51 20.67 7.55
N GLU A 626 -41.38 19.73 7.90
CA GLU A 626 -41.02 18.33 8.19
C GLU A 626 -40.85 17.50 6.89
N GLY A 627 -41.16 18.11 5.74
CA GLY A 627 -41.44 17.47 4.46
C GLY A 627 -40.37 17.57 3.37
N PHE A 628 -39.10 17.78 3.70
CA PHE A 628 -38.02 17.88 2.70
C PHE A 628 -37.62 16.50 2.12
N THR A 629 -38.61 15.75 1.64
CA THR A 629 -38.51 14.36 1.17
C THR A 629 -38.19 14.23 -0.31
N VAL A 630 -38.10 15.35 -1.03
CA VAL A 630 -37.46 15.42 -2.35
C VAL A 630 -36.04 15.92 -2.14
N LEU A 631 -35.04 15.10 -2.47
CA LEU A 631 -33.63 15.38 -2.23
C LEU A 631 -32.98 16.06 -3.45
N PRO A 632 -32.50 17.31 -3.32
CA PRO A 632 -31.66 17.95 -4.32
C PRO A 632 -30.21 17.42 -4.27
N VAL A 633 -29.71 16.95 -5.42
CA VAL A 633 -28.30 16.58 -5.62
C VAL A 633 -27.73 17.38 -6.79
N LEU A 634 -26.68 18.15 -6.55
CA LEU A 634 -26.03 18.98 -7.57
C LEU A 634 -24.61 18.48 -7.85
N VAL A 635 -24.27 18.28 -9.13
CA VAL A 635 -22.96 17.76 -9.56
C VAL A 635 -22.24 18.78 -10.45
N HIS A 636 -21.12 19.28 -9.96
CA HIS A 636 -20.39 20.41 -10.52
C HIS A 636 -19.02 20.00 -11.07
N GLY A 637 -18.41 20.88 -11.89
CA GLY A 637 -16.98 20.82 -12.20
C GLY A 637 -16.19 21.80 -11.34
N ASP A 638 -14.93 21.51 -10.99
CA ASP A 638 -14.12 22.34 -10.10
C ASP A 638 -13.93 23.78 -10.57
N ALA A 639 -13.59 23.97 -11.86
CA ALA A 639 -13.37 25.31 -12.41
C ALA A 639 -14.67 26.12 -12.50
N ALA A 640 -15.79 25.46 -12.77
CA ALA A 640 -17.09 26.10 -12.92
C ALA A 640 -17.71 26.46 -11.56
N PHE A 641 -17.61 25.55 -10.57
CA PHE A 641 -18.07 25.77 -9.20
C PHE A 641 -17.39 26.99 -8.55
N ALA A 642 -16.08 27.16 -8.79
CA ALA A 642 -15.33 28.29 -8.26
C ALA A 642 -15.54 29.60 -9.05
N GLY A 643 -15.88 29.52 -10.34
CA GLY A 643 -15.83 30.66 -11.27
C GLY A 643 -17.18 31.26 -11.65
N GLN A 644 -18.29 30.52 -11.53
CA GLN A 644 -19.61 31.01 -11.91
C GLN A 644 -20.35 31.63 -10.72
N GLY A 645 -20.74 32.90 -10.83
CA GLY A 645 -21.42 33.64 -9.76
C GLY A 645 -22.78 33.05 -9.34
N VAL A 646 -23.46 32.34 -10.26
CA VAL A 646 -24.75 31.68 -10.00
C VAL A 646 -24.67 30.62 -8.89
N VAL A 647 -23.48 30.04 -8.66
CA VAL A 647 -23.25 29.10 -7.55
C VAL A 647 -23.43 29.82 -6.21
N ALA A 648 -22.78 30.97 -6.03
CA ALA A 648 -22.91 31.77 -4.81
C ALA A 648 -24.34 32.30 -4.64
N GLU A 649 -24.99 32.72 -5.73
CA GLU A 649 -26.39 33.14 -5.72
C GLU A 649 -27.30 32.00 -5.25
N THR A 650 -27.15 30.79 -5.78
CA THR A 650 -27.94 29.61 -5.40
C THR A 650 -27.68 29.18 -3.97
N LEU A 651 -26.41 29.10 -3.54
CA LEU A 651 -26.05 28.78 -2.15
C LEU A 651 -26.70 29.75 -1.16
N ASN A 652 -26.75 31.04 -1.49
CA ASN A 652 -27.41 32.05 -0.66
C ASN A 652 -28.93 31.82 -0.47
N LEU A 653 -29.57 31.09 -1.39
CA LEU A 653 -31.00 30.75 -1.31
C LEU A 653 -31.29 29.57 -0.36
N SER A 654 -30.29 28.74 -0.06
CA SER A 654 -30.41 27.45 0.64
C SER A 654 -31.24 27.48 1.93
N GLN A 655 -31.18 28.59 2.69
CA GLN A 655 -31.88 28.74 3.98
C GLN A 655 -33.03 29.75 3.95
N LEU A 656 -33.29 30.42 2.81
CA LEU A 656 -34.36 31.40 2.71
C LEU A 656 -35.72 30.71 2.66
N ARG A 657 -36.70 31.18 3.46
CA ARG A 657 -38.05 30.58 3.52
C ARG A 657 -38.69 30.34 2.13
N GLY A 658 -38.55 31.28 1.22
CA GLY A 658 -39.14 31.21 -0.13
C GLY A 658 -38.44 30.22 -1.08
N TYR A 659 -37.24 29.76 -0.75
CA TYR A 659 -36.38 29.00 -1.66
C TYR A 659 -35.80 27.71 -1.08
N ARG A 660 -35.69 27.60 0.25
CA ARG A 660 -35.10 26.43 0.92
C ARG A 660 -35.77 25.14 0.49
N THR A 661 -34.94 24.13 0.27
CA THR A 661 -35.30 22.76 -0.13
C THR A 661 -34.85 21.72 0.91
N GLY A 662 -34.46 22.20 2.10
CA GLY A 662 -34.04 21.36 3.22
C GLY A 662 -32.59 20.88 3.14
N GLY A 663 -31.75 21.63 2.43
CA GLY A 663 -30.33 21.33 2.24
C GLY A 663 -30.06 20.50 0.99
N SER A 664 -29.08 20.93 0.21
CA SER A 664 -28.62 20.26 -1.02
C SER A 664 -27.30 19.52 -0.81
N ILE A 665 -27.16 18.35 -1.46
CA ILE A 665 -25.90 17.61 -1.49
C ILE A 665 -25.17 17.99 -2.78
N HIS A 666 -24.07 18.73 -2.63
CA HIS A 666 -23.23 19.14 -3.74
C HIS A 666 -22.06 18.17 -3.90
N VAL A 667 -21.82 17.71 -5.12
CA VAL A 667 -20.68 16.87 -5.48
C VAL A 667 -19.86 17.60 -6.55
N VAL A 668 -18.70 18.10 -6.18
CA VAL A 668 -17.76 18.70 -7.13
C VAL A 668 -16.86 17.61 -7.67
N VAL A 669 -16.99 17.29 -8.96
CA VAL A 669 -16.13 16.30 -9.63
C VAL A 669 -14.82 16.99 -10.02
N ASN A 670 -13.94 17.12 -9.04
CA ASN A 670 -12.70 17.88 -9.14
C ASN A 670 -11.58 17.06 -9.78
N ASN A 671 -11.51 17.11 -11.10
CA ASN A 671 -10.43 16.48 -11.87
C ASN A 671 -9.16 17.33 -11.97
N GLN A 672 -9.09 18.44 -11.21
CA GLN A 672 -7.94 19.32 -11.15
C GLN A 672 -7.63 20.00 -12.50
N VAL A 673 -8.60 20.11 -13.41
CA VAL A 673 -8.40 20.76 -14.72
C VAL A 673 -9.71 21.30 -15.34
N GLY A 674 -9.72 22.60 -15.64
CA GLY A 674 -10.80 23.25 -16.38
C GLY A 674 -10.51 23.30 -17.89
N PHE A 675 -10.90 22.26 -18.65
CA PHE A 675 -10.55 22.12 -20.07
C PHE A 675 -9.02 22.09 -20.30
N THR A 676 -8.39 23.25 -20.53
CA THR A 676 -6.93 23.47 -20.66
C THR A 676 -6.35 24.27 -19.50
N THR A 677 -7.19 24.82 -18.62
CA THR A 677 -6.82 25.75 -17.55
C THR A 677 -6.49 24.98 -16.27
N SER A 678 -5.31 25.23 -15.71
CA SER A 678 -4.90 24.66 -14.43
C SER A 678 -5.62 25.32 -13.24
N PRO A 679 -5.75 24.63 -12.08
CA PRO A 679 -6.38 25.18 -10.88
C PRO A 679 -5.86 26.56 -10.45
N ALA A 680 -4.55 26.78 -10.57
CA ALA A 680 -3.89 28.05 -10.21
C ALA A 680 -4.33 29.25 -11.07
N SER A 681 -4.94 28.99 -12.23
CA SER A 681 -5.51 30.03 -13.11
C SER A 681 -7.05 30.07 -13.08
N SER A 682 -7.70 29.12 -12.40
CA SER A 682 -9.16 29.03 -12.31
C SER A 682 -9.74 29.66 -11.04
N ARG A 683 -8.93 29.80 -9.97
CA ARG A 683 -9.39 30.33 -8.67
C ARG A 683 -8.26 31.02 -7.89
N SER A 684 -8.64 31.85 -6.92
CA SER A 684 -7.73 32.53 -5.99
C SER A 684 -7.70 31.91 -4.58
N SER A 685 -8.42 30.82 -4.38
CA SER A 685 -8.57 30.10 -3.11
C SER A 685 -7.88 28.73 -3.16
N VAL A 686 -7.72 28.06 -2.02
CA VAL A 686 -7.04 26.75 -1.95
C VAL A 686 -7.89 25.71 -2.66
N TYR A 687 -9.17 25.63 -2.29
CA TYR A 687 -10.12 24.65 -2.82
C TYR A 687 -11.11 25.32 -3.77
N ALA A 688 -11.57 24.55 -4.75
CA ALA A 688 -12.67 24.99 -5.62
C ALA A 688 -13.96 25.23 -4.83
N THR A 689 -14.11 24.53 -3.69
CA THR A 689 -15.28 24.51 -2.84
C THR A 689 -15.33 25.60 -1.77
N ASP A 690 -14.30 26.47 -1.68
CA ASP A 690 -14.22 27.51 -0.63
C ASP A 690 -15.43 28.48 -0.64
N VAL A 691 -16.13 28.63 -1.79
CA VAL A 691 -17.37 29.42 -1.90
C VAL A 691 -18.48 28.92 -0.96
N ALA A 692 -18.53 27.61 -0.67
CA ALA A 692 -19.54 27.02 0.21
C ALA A 692 -19.40 27.43 1.69
N ARG A 693 -18.22 27.94 2.08
CA ARG A 693 -18.03 28.50 3.43
C ARG A 693 -18.90 29.75 3.66
N MET A 694 -19.38 30.41 2.61
CA MET A 694 -20.33 31.54 2.68
C MET A 694 -21.55 31.22 3.54
N ILE A 695 -22.11 30.02 3.40
CA ILE A 695 -23.28 29.56 4.14
C ILE A 695 -22.92 28.63 5.30
N GLN A 696 -21.62 28.56 5.64
CA GLN A 696 -21.09 27.66 6.66
C GLN A 696 -21.46 26.19 6.39
N ALA A 697 -21.48 25.74 5.13
CA ALA A 697 -21.65 24.32 4.82
C ALA A 697 -20.37 23.53 5.20
N PRO A 698 -20.47 22.30 5.73
CA PRO A 698 -19.33 21.42 5.87
C PRO A 698 -18.84 20.98 4.49
N ILE A 699 -17.52 20.86 4.33
CA ILE A 699 -16.87 20.45 3.09
C ILE A 699 -16.02 19.21 3.36
N PHE A 700 -16.23 18.17 2.54
CA PHE A 700 -15.49 16.91 2.61
C PHE A 700 -14.67 16.73 1.34
N HIS A 701 -13.35 16.83 1.45
CA HIS A 701 -12.42 16.56 0.36
C HIS A 701 -12.03 15.09 0.39
N VAL A 702 -12.39 14.33 -0.64
CA VAL A 702 -12.19 12.88 -0.66
C VAL A 702 -11.40 12.44 -1.88
N ASN A 703 -10.45 11.55 -1.66
CA ASN A 703 -9.64 10.94 -2.71
C ASN A 703 -10.50 10.00 -3.57
N GLY A 704 -10.59 10.28 -4.87
CA GLY A 704 -11.37 9.49 -5.82
C GLY A 704 -10.85 8.06 -6.01
N ASP A 705 -9.60 7.75 -5.68
CA ASP A 705 -9.04 6.39 -5.72
C ASP A 705 -9.34 5.57 -4.45
N ASP A 706 -9.98 6.16 -3.43
CA ASP A 706 -10.46 5.46 -2.22
C ASP A 706 -12.00 5.40 -2.20
N PRO A 707 -12.62 4.45 -2.92
CA PRO A 707 -14.07 4.40 -3.05
C PRO A 707 -14.78 4.05 -1.73
N GLU A 708 -14.10 3.39 -0.77
CA GLU A 708 -14.64 3.15 0.57
C GLU A 708 -14.77 4.47 1.35
N ALA A 709 -13.78 5.36 1.22
CA ALA A 709 -13.87 6.71 1.79
C ALA A 709 -14.94 7.56 1.11
N VAL A 710 -15.06 7.46 -0.23
CA VAL A 710 -16.09 8.18 -1.00
C VAL A 710 -17.50 7.83 -0.55
N VAL A 711 -17.81 6.53 -0.42
CA VAL A 711 -19.13 6.06 0.03
C VAL A 711 -19.44 6.51 1.46
N ARG A 712 -18.48 6.36 2.38
CA ARG A 712 -18.62 6.83 3.77
C ARG A 712 -18.85 8.34 3.86
N VAL A 713 -18.21 9.14 3.01
CA VAL A 713 -18.44 10.59 2.93
C VAL A 713 -19.83 10.89 2.36
N GLY A 714 -20.29 10.12 1.36
CA GLY A 714 -21.65 10.20 0.84
C GLY A 714 -22.71 9.99 1.92
N GLN A 715 -22.59 8.90 2.69
CA GLN A 715 -23.45 8.59 3.84
C GLN A 715 -23.42 9.72 4.89
N LEU A 716 -22.22 10.19 5.26
CA LEU A 716 -22.07 11.27 6.24
C LEU A 716 -22.72 12.58 5.77
N ALA A 717 -22.61 12.91 4.49
CA ALA A 717 -23.23 14.09 3.90
C ALA A 717 -24.76 13.99 3.91
N TYR A 718 -25.30 12.81 3.55
CA TYR A 718 -26.73 12.53 3.64
C TYR A 718 -27.23 12.67 5.09
N GLU A 719 -26.58 12.02 6.05
CA GLU A 719 -26.94 12.10 7.47
C GLU A 719 -26.93 13.56 7.99
N TYR A 720 -25.92 14.35 7.61
CA TYR A 720 -25.83 15.75 8.03
C TYR A 720 -26.98 16.58 7.45
N ARG A 721 -27.27 16.40 6.16
CA ARG A 721 -28.40 17.07 5.49
C ARG A 721 -29.71 16.73 6.18
N GLN A 722 -29.92 15.46 6.52
CA GLN A 722 -31.14 15.02 7.22
C GLN A 722 -31.24 15.63 8.63
N ALA A 723 -30.12 15.70 9.36
CA ALA A 723 -30.09 16.21 10.72
C ALA A 723 -30.30 17.73 10.81
N PHE A 724 -29.69 18.50 9.90
CA PHE A 724 -29.63 19.97 10.02
C PHE A 724 -30.36 20.73 8.91
N ARG A 725 -30.89 20.04 7.89
CA ARG A 725 -31.58 20.63 6.74
C ARG A 725 -30.76 21.72 6.04
N LYS A 726 -29.46 21.46 5.91
CA LYS A 726 -28.45 22.39 5.43
C LYS A 726 -27.57 21.73 4.38
N ASP A 727 -27.08 22.53 3.45
CA ASP A 727 -26.24 22.08 2.35
C ASP A 727 -24.93 21.45 2.84
N VAL A 728 -24.45 20.48 2.07
CA VAL A 728 -23.17 19.79 2.29
C VAL A 728 -22.42 19.71 0.97
N VAL A 729 -21.11 19.91 1.01
CA VAL A 729 -20.27 19.83 -0.19
C VAL A 729 -19.28 18.68 -0.09
N ILE A 730 -19.26 17.83 -1.11
CA ILE A 730 -18.27 16.77 -1.31
C ILE A 730 -17.37 17.20 -2.48
N ASP A 731 -16.10 17.44 -2.19
CA ASP A 731 -15.05 17.68 -3.18
C ASP A 731 -14.42 16.32 -3.54
N LEU A 732 -14.92 15.70 -4.61
CA LEU A 732 -14.42 14.42 -5.12
C LEU A 732 -13.17 14.68 -5.98
N ILE A 733 -12.01 14.62 -5.33
CA ILE A 733 -10.72 14.92 -5.96
C ILE A 733 -10.27 13.70 -6.76
N CYS A 734 -10.20 13.88 -8.07
CA CYS A 734 -10.00 12.83 -9.04
C CYS A 734 -9.09 13.33 -10.17
N TYR A 735 -9.11 12.67 -11.33
CA TYR A 735 -8.39 13.13 -12.51
C TYR A 735 -9.23 12.97 -13.77
N ARG A 736 -8.80 13.59 -14.87
CA ARG A 736 -9.41 13.41 -16.20
C ARG A 736 -8.45 12.61 -17.07
N ARG A 737 -8.76 11.34 -17.33
CA ARG A 737 -7.85 10.47 -18.10
C ARG A 737 -7.74 10.85 -19.58
N ARG A 738 -8.78 11.49 -20.14
CA ARG A 738 -8.86 11.89 -21.54
C ARG A 738 -9.18 13.37 -21.73
#